data_AF-A0A3L6JQU6-F1
#
_entry.id   AF-A0A3L6JQU6-F1
#
_cell.length_a   1.000
_cell.length_b   1.000
_cell.length_c   1.000
_cell.angle_alpha   90.00
_cell.angle_beta   90.00
_cell.angle_gamma   90.00
#
_symmetry.space_group_name_H-M   'P 1'
#
loop_
_entity.id
_entity.type
_entity.pdbx_description
1 polymer ?
#
loop_
_entity_poly.entity_id
_entity_poly.type
_entity_poly.pdbx_seq_one_letter_code
_entity_poly.pdbx_strand_id
1 'polypeptide(L)'
;MKRKSVLILLGIICGTSIAAVVLGYGWLLNQIIYQHTFSSKAGVDYWATWTLGNRLFTASALLTLLSMITLPQRSTFVAFITAISQMGGTVRRLDWPSAVAWRVLEACGFFVFYVSTGGYSLTGQNVAFLMMMLDLGAISVTPNDVATLFSLPFAPGTSAESIQSLVPAMEAYQLYMGLVATFLAVTAGRIVLSIATDLFAQKRDILEVLSKGLLVGALVLAIEIMGVPLWTVNAGTWMTYLASIIAMGSCIVGSLALFAFRVRSGDVRTRIRGKITQLEEDLARLQGELLSVRQEYEGGAIGAEDYRSKVNMLLEDRSNIAGELRRLKVERLIPIGGSPRRFGLLAVVLIAVVVMLPVTQAFYYGIQMDGDKFIEWKFDLETQKEIQLTSWAAGTQGMSTLTLRDLTLNATPESELEFLTTVRQWDQDASYLRMKNQIGANWMQLADSDITFLREHEYWLAPLTLDYDTISTNFINQHLIYTHTEGLVVLDAYSGNIIESDNLVTLLNRSEGIGTYYGEGMGFDGVVFVNVPGFDEVGNVSYQGQPDYTLRGFESWFYMLTMGPQAWSFLGRDLNMLAQRDVLSRVNRILLQGLVADSDPYIAVDPVGNIYYAVSVYADYKLATSYARENYMRFMGVVLVDVGTGVMRFYRSPTVDTTFFIDKLFSDYYPWQETPSWLQSQMKWPEDLYERQLNVAYTYHVTNGFIWRSGVDFHSAPGEYDTRYIIMRIAGVDRFVATHNVEFLNSPGKNLAGLYVMGCGDRSFGQLTFYGSGSIGSSTLIGPEAARQAFLTSDNVRDQLTLWGTFRYGNILLYHLGGEVLFVIPVFLQVETTENRVIEKLGGVGLVDAETGSHVALGSNVVEAYSLMFGLLNKTTTLPGTVGLESATFSPATVQSGSASELVALMRNNDNVTHSLFLDVIVGAGNFSVQWHGTEVTPTLYPTNTTFTLDIGMIGSTDLYGTSPKVTAYLPSGIVSATYLVTLVLRTEEGVVDELSLFITVVV
;
A
#
# COMPACT_ATOMS: atom_id res chain seq x y z
N MET A 1 -23.36 -55.56 4.39
CA MET A 1 -23.20 -54.16 3.90
C MET A 1 -23.25 -53.12 5.02
N LYS A 2 -24.35 -52.98 5.78
CA LYS A 2 -24.50 -51.97 6.85
C LYS A 2 -23.37 -51.89 7.90
N ARG A 3 -22.81 -53.03 8.36
CA ARG A 3 -21.72 -53.05 9.37
C ARG A 3 -20.37 -52.53 8.84
N LYS A 4 -20.06 -52.76 7.55
CA LYS A 4 -18.85 -52.22 6.90
C LYS A 4 -18.98 -50.71 6.68
N SER A 5 -20.16 -50.23 6.28
CA SER A 5 -20.43 -48.79 6.13
C SER A 5 -20.35 -48.04 7.45
N VAL A 6 -20.81 -48.64 8.56
CA VAL A 6 -20.69 -48.05 9.91
C VAL A 6 -19.24 -47.99 10.40
N LEU A 7 -18.44 -49.03 10.15
CA LEU A 7 -17.01 -49.03 10.49
C LEU A 7 -16.22 -47.99 9.67
N ILE A 8 -16.54 -47.83 8.38
CA ILE A 8 -15.95 -46.78 7.53
C ILE A 8 -16.35 -45.39 8.04
N LEU A 9 -17.62 -45.18 8.38
CA LEU A 9 -18.09 -43.91 8.93
C LEU A 9 -17.41 -43.58 10.27
N LEU A 10 -17.29 -44.56 11.17
CA LEU A 10 -16.54 -44.42 12.43
C LEU A 10 -15.05 -44.13 12.20
N GLY A 11 -14.44 -44.79 11.21
CA GLY A 11 -13.06 -44.53 10.81
C GLY A 11 -12.87 -43.10 10.28
N ILE A 12 -13.81 -42.62 9.45
CA ILE A 12 -13.80 -41.23 8.94
C ILE A 12 -13.98 -40.24 10.10
N ILE A 13 -14.96 -40.45 10.98
CA ILE A 13 -15.21 -39.56 12.13
C ILE A 13 -14.00 -39.54 13.07
N CYS A 14 -13.39 -40.69 13.33
CA CYS A 14 -12.20 -40.78 14.17
C CYS A 14 -11.01 -40.07 13.50
N GLY A 15 -10.79 -40.29 12.20
CA GLY A 15 -9.76 -39.63 11.42
C GLY A 15 -9.92 -38.11 11.37
N THR A 16 -11.14 -37.60 11.11
CA THR A 16 -11.42 -36.16 11.12
C THR A 16 -11.29 -35.56 12.51
N SER A 17 -11.69 -36.28 13.56
CA SER A 17 -11.54 -35.83 14.94
C SER A 17 -10.06 -35.73 15.33
N ILE A 18 -9.25 -36.74 14.98
CA ILE A 18 -7.80 -36.71 15.20
C ILE A 18 -7.16 -35.56 14.43
N ALA A 19 -7.51 -35.39 13.15
CA ALA A 19 -7.01 -34.27 12.34
C ALA A 19 -7.37 -32.91 12.97
N ALA A 20 -8.61 -32.74 13.45
CA ALA A 20 -9.03 -31.52 14.12
C ALA A 20 -8.26 -31.27 15.43
N VAL A 21 -7.99 -32.32 16.23
CA VAL A 21 -7.18 -32.20 17.45
C VAL A 21 -5.73 -31.84 17.13
N VAL A 22 -5.13 -32.47 16.11
CA VAL A 22 -3.75 -32.19 15.67
C VAL A 22 -3.63 -30.74 15.16
N LEU A 23 -4.56 -30.31 14.31
CA LEU A 23 -4.59 -28.93 13.81
C LEU A 23 -4.82 -27.92 14.95
N GLY A 24 -5.72 -28.24 15.88
CA GLY A 24 -6.01 -27.40 17.04
C GLY A 24 -4.81 -27.26 17.98
N TYR A 25 -4.09 -28.35 18.26
CA TYR A 25 -2.88 -28.31 19.07
C TYR A 25 -1.74 -27.56 18.35
N GLY A 26 -1.55 -27.79 17.05
CA GLY A 26 -0.54 -27.06 16.27
C GLY A 26 -0.81 -25.56 16.24
N TRP A 27 -2.07 -25.15 16.08
CA TRP A 27 -2.46 -23.75 16.21
C TRP A 27 -2.16 -23.21 17.61
N LEU A 28 -2.55 -23.92 18.67
CA LEU A 28 -2.32 -23.51 20.06
C LEU A 28 -0.83 -23.35 20.37
N LEU A 29 -0.01 -24.33 19.98
CA LEU A 29 1.44 -24.29 20.19
C LEU A 29 2.06 -23.07 19.49
N ASN A 30 1.63 -22.76 18.27
CA ASN A 30 2.08 -21.57 17.55
C ASN A 30 1.71 -20.27 18.27
N GLN A 31 0.50 -20.19 18.85
CA GLN A 31 0.11 -19.02 19.67
C GLN A 31 0.98 -18.88 20.92
N ILE A 32 1.31 -19.99 21.59
CA ILE A 32 2.18 -20.00 22.78
C ILE A 32 3.59 -19.54 22.41
N ILE A 33 4.13 -20.03 21.30
CA ILE A 33 5.44 -19.61 20.77
C ILE A 33 5.44 -18.09 20.56
N TYR A 34 4.47 -17.55 19.81
CA TYR A 34 4.41 -16.11 19.55
C TYR A 34 4.21 -15.28 20.82
N GLN A 35 3.37 -15.74 21.74
CA GLN A 35 3.15 -15.05 23.01
C GLN A 35 4.45 -14.91 23.80
N HIS A 36 5.24 -15.98 23.90
CA HIS A 36 6.52 -15.94 24.59
C HIS A 36 7.57 -15.11 23.84
N THR A 37 7.68 -15.31 22.52
CA THR A 37 8.62 -14.58 21.67
C THR A 37 8.40 -13.08 21.77
N PHE A 38 7.19 -12.59 21.52
CA PHE A 38 6.92 -11.16 21.50
C PHE A 38 6.87 -10.52 22.90
N SER A 39 6.46 -11.26 23.93
CA SER A 39 6.56 -10.77 25.31
C SER A 39 8.02 -10.55 25.72
N SER A 40 8.92 -11.47 25.37
CA SER A 40 10.34 -11.38 25.73
C SER A 40 11.15 -10.45 24.83
N LYS A 41 10.89 -10.44 23.52
CA LYS A 41 11.67 -9.68 22.52
C LYS A 41 11.14 -8.28 22.26
N ALA A 42 9.85 -8.02 22.48
CA ALA A 42 9.21 -6.75 22.14
C ALA A 42 8.53 -6.06 23.33
N GLY A 43 8.35 -6.77 24.46
CA GLY A 43 7.59 -6.27 25.60
C GLY A 43 6.09 -6.12 25.32
N VAL A 44 5.57 -6.82 24.32
CA VAL A 44 4.17 -6.72 23.87
C VAL A 44 3.41 -8.00 24.22
N ASP A 45 2.20 -7.87 24.76
CA ASP A 45 1.29 -9.00 24.96
C ASP A 45 0.59 -9.36 23.65
N TYR A 46 1.21 -10.26 22.88
CA TYR A 46 0.70 -10.73 21.59
C TYR A 46 -0.75 -11.21 21.65
N TRP A 47 -1.15 -11.91 22.73
CA TRP A 47 -2.51 -12.43 22.84
C TRP A 47 -3.51 -11.29 23.04
N ALA A 48 -3.18 -10.32 23.89
CA ALA A 48 -4.01 -9.13 24.08
C ALA A 48 -4.10 -8.31 22.78
N THR A 49 -3.01 -8.16 22.03
CA THR A 49 -3.00 -7.44 20.75
C THR A 49 -3.85 -8.15 19.70
N TRP A 50 -3.64 -9.45 19.47
CA TRP A 50 -4.38 -10.24 18.48
C TRP A 50 -5.87 -10.35 18.79
N THR A 51 -6.23 -10.53 20.07
CA THR A 51 -7.64 -10.65 20.50
C THR A 51 -8.31 -9.31 20.77
N LEU A 52 -7.59 -8.19 20.62
CA LEU A 52 -8.05 -6.85 20.96
C LEU A 52 -8.55 -6.79 22.41
N GLY A 53 -7.77 -7.33 23.36
CA GLY A 53 -8.15 -7.42 24.78
C GLY A 53 -9.35 -8.34 25.03
N ASN A 54 -9.40 -9.50 24.35
CA ASN A 54 -10.54 -10.42 24.30
C ASN A 54 -11.83 -9.84 23.68
N ARG A 55 -11.83 -8.59 23.17
CA ARG A 55 -13.00 -7.97 22.55
C ARG A 55 -13.42 -8.70 21.27
N LEU A 56 -12.46 -9.30 20.57
CA LEU A 56 -12.71 -10.18 19.43
C LEU A 56 -13.73 -11.28 19.75
N PHE A 57 -13.56 -11.96 20.88
CA PHE A 57 -14.46 -13.03 21.29
C PHE A 57 -15.83 -12.48 21.73
N THR A 58 -15.87 -11.32 22.39
CA THR A 58 -17.14 -10.68 22.78
C THR A 58 -17.95 -10.24 21.56
N ALA A 59 -17.30 -9.62 20.58
CA ALA A 59 -17.92 -9.23 19.31
C ALA A 59 -18.42 -10.45 18.53
N SER A 60 -17.58 -11.48 18.42
CA SER A 60 -17.92 -12.74 17.75
C SER A 60 -19.08 -13.46 18.42
N ALA A 61 -19.12 -13.49 19.76
CA ALA A 61 -20.24 -14.04 20.52
C ALA A 61 -21.53 -13.25 20.29
N LEU A 62 -21.46 -11.92 20.26
CA LEU A 62 -22.61 -11.06 20.02
C LEU A 62 -23.14 -11.23 18.58
N LEU A 63 -22.27 -11.27 17.57
CA LEU A 63 -22.63 -11.57 16.18
C LEU A 63 -23.24 -12.97 16.03
N THR A 64 -22.71 -13.96 16.76
CA THR A 64 -23.28 -15.31 16.83
C THR A 64 -24.70 -15.28 17.39
N LEU A 65 -24.92 -14.59 18.52
CA LEU A 65 -26.23 -14.46 19.15
C LEU A 65 -27.24 -13.80 18.20
N LEU A 66 -26.86 -12.69 17.56
CA LEU A 66 -27.69 -11.98 16.57
C LEU A 66 -28.02 -12.89 15.38
N SER A 67 -27.04 -13.67 14.92
CA SER A 67 -27.22 -14.64 13.85
C SER A 67 -28.09 -15.82 14.23
N MET A 68 -28.39 -16.05 15.51
CA MET A 68 -29.13 -17.21 16.00
C MET A 68 -30.57 -16.95 16.43
N ILE A 69 -31.05 -15.69 16.43
CA ILE A 69 -32.40 -15.30 16.88
C ILE A 69 -33.49 -15.98 16.03
N THR A 70 -33.92 -17.19 16.43
CA THR A 70 -34.97 -18.00 15.81
C THR A 70 -35.61 -18.97 16.80
N LEU A 71 -36.74 -19.57 16.40
CA LEU A 71 -37.40 -20.61 17.18
C LEU A 71 -36.51 -21.86 17.35
N PRO A 72 -36.26 -22.35 18.59
CA PRO A 72 -35.26 -23.40 18.83
C PRO A 72 -35.46 -24.68 18.01
N GLN A 73 -36.71 -25.09 17.80
CA GLN A 73 -37.07 -26.34 17.13
C GLN A 73 -37.21 -26.25 15.60
N ARG A 74 -37.08 -25.07 15.00
CA ARG A 74 -37.26 -24.88 13.54
C ARG A 74 -35.95 -24.44 12.89
N SER A 75 -35.50 -25.17 11.87
CA SER A 75 -34.32 -24.80 11.07
C SER A 75 -34.70 -24.72 9.60
N THR A 76 -34.52 -23.54 8.99
CA THR A 76 -34.73 -23.33 7.55
C THR A 76 -33.70 -24.09 6.72
N PHE A 77 -32.47 -24.23 7.22
CA PHE A 77 -31.42 -25.01 6.56
C PHE A 77 -31.74 -26.50 6.51
N VAL A 78 -32.19 -27.09 7.63
CA VAL A 78 -32.61 -28.51 7.66
C VAL A 78 -33.83 -28.75 6.78
N ALA A 79 -34.80 -27.82 6.79
CA ALA A 79 -35.96 -27.90 5.90
C ALA A 79 -35.56 -27.84 4.42
N PHE A 80 -34.57 -27.03 4.07
CA PHE A 80 -34.02 -26.93 2.71
C PHE A 80 -33.29 -28.20 2.29
N ILE A 81 -32.37 -28.72 3.10
CA ILE A 81 -31.64 -29.96 2.81
C ILE A 81 -32.59 -31.15 2.66
N THR A 82 -33.60 -31.25 3.53
CA THR A 82 -34.62 -32.31 3.40
C THR A 82 -35.47 -32.15 2.15
N ALA A 83 -35.84 -30.92 1.77
CA ALA A 83 -36.55 -30.64 0.52
C ALA A 83 -35.74 -31.03 -0.73
N ILE A 84 -34.43 -30.78 -0.75
CA ILE A 84 -33.55 -31.18 -1.86
C ILE A 84 -33.34 -32.69 -1.91
N SER A 85 -33.20 -33.34 -0.76
CA SER A 85 -32.88 -34.77 -0.70
C SER A 85 -33.98 -35.69 -1.28
N GLN A 86 -35.21 -35.18 -1.49
CA GLN A 86 -36.40 -35.91 -1.97
C GLN A 86 -36.75 -37.20 -1.18
N MET A 87 -36.03 -37.53 -0.11
CA MET A 87 -36.27 -38.69 0.74
C MET A 87 -37.30 -38.36 1.83
N GLY A 88 -38.58 -38.34 1.45
CA GLY A 88 -39.70 -38.18 2.38
C GLY A 88 -40.20 -36.75 2.59
N GLY A 89 -41.04 -36.54 3.60
CA GLY A 89 -41.65 -35.23 3.90
C GLY A 89 -40.64 -34.21 4.42
N THR A 90 -40.84 -32.93 4.11
CA THR A 90 -39.95 -31.85 4.59
C THR A 90 -40.00 -31.74 6.12
N VAL A 91 -38.87 -31.96 6.78
CA VAL A 91 -38.78 -31.90 8.25
C VAL A 91 -38.68 -30.43 8.65
N ARG A 92 -39.80 -29.87 9.11
CA ARG A 92 -39.90 -28.46 9.53
C ARG A 92 -39.69 -28.24 11.05
N ARG A 93 -39.73 -29.32 11.84
CA ARG A 93 -39.58 -29.27 13.30
C ARG A 93 -38.69 -30.43 13.76
N LEU A 94 -37.69 -30.10 14.57
CA LEU A 94 -36.79 -31.06 15.22
C LEU A 94 -37.31 -31.39 16.62
N ASP A 95 -37.07 -32.62 17.06
CA ASP A 95 -37.27 -33.03 18.45
C ASP A 95 -36.34 -32.24 19.38
N TRP A 96 -36.75 -32.03 20.64
CA TRP A 96 -36.00 -31.17 21.57
C TRP A 96 -34.51 -31.53 21.71
N PRO A 97 -34.09 -32.80 21.91
CA PRO A 97 -32.68 -33.13 22.01
C PRO A 97 -31.89 -32.81 20.73
N SER A 98 -32.45 -33.17 19.58
CA SER A 98 -31.85 -32.89 18.26
C SER A 98 -31.83 -31.41 17.94
N ALA A 99 -32.83 -30.66 18.38
CA ALA A 99 -32.89 -29.21 18.25
C ALA A 99 -31.78 -28.54 19.09
N VAL A 100 -31.60 -28.95 20.34
CA VAL A 100 -30.51 -28.43 21.19
C VAL A 100 -29.15 -28.74 20.58
N ALA A 101 -28.92 -30.00 20.15
CA ALA A 101 -27.67 -30.39 19.50
C ALA A 101 -27.40 -29.58 18.21
N TRP A 102 -28.43 -29.40 17.38
CA TRP A 102 -28.33 -28.57 16.17
C TRP A 102 -28.00 -27.11 16.49
N ARG A 103 -28.59 -26.54 17.53
CA ARG A 103 -28.33 -25.15 17.94
C ARG A 103 -26.92 -24.95 18.49
N VAL A 104 -26.40 -25.91 19.25
CA VAL A 104 -25.00 -25.87 19.69
C VAL A 104 -24.07 -25.94 18.49
N LEU A 105 -24.34 -26.82 17.52
CA LEU A 105 -23.54 -26.93 16.30
C LEU A 105 -23.58 -25.63 15.47
N GLU A 106 -24.76 -25.05 15.29
CA GLU A 106 -24.93 -23.76 14.59
C GLU A 106 -24.22 -22.62 15.33
N ALA A 107 -24.32 -22.57 16.66
CA ALA A 107 -23.62 -21.58 17.50
C ALA A 107 -22.10 -21.71 17.35
N CYS A 108 -21.55 -22.92 17.48
CA CYS A 108 -20.13 -23.16 17.30
C CYS A 108 -19.68 -22.81 15.87
N GLY A 109 -20.48 -23.15 14.85
CA GLY A 109 -20.19 -22.81 13.46
C GLY A 109 -20.11 -21.31 13.22
N PHE A 110 -21.11 -20.55 13.67
CA PHE A 110 -21.10 -19.08 13.55
C PHE A 110 -20.00 -18.44 14.40
N PHE A 111 -19.77 -18.92 15.62
CA PHE A 111 -18.73 -18.39 16.49
C PHE A 111 -17.34 -18.61 15.90
N VAL A 112 -17.04 -19.82 15.43
CA VAL A 112 -15.77 -20.13 14.74
C VAL A 112 -15.65 -19.30 13.46
N PHE A 113 -16.74 -19.15 12.70
CA PHE A 113 -16.75 -18.28 11.52
C PHE A 113 -16.36 -16.84 11.87
N TYR A 114 -17.05 -16.21 12.83
CA TYR A 114 -16.75 -14.82 13.22
C TYR A 114 -15.36 -14.65 13.84
N VAL A 115 -14.89 -15.59 14.67
CA VAL A 115 -13.52 -15.55 15.19
C VAL A 115 -12.51 -15.70 14.05
N SER A 116 -12.75 -16.60 13.10
CA SER A 116 -11.86 -16.82 11.95
C SER A 116 -11.81 -15.64 10.99
N THR A 117 -12.91 -14.88 10.89
CA THR A 117 -12.96 -13.66 10.08
C THR A 117 -12.49 -12.43 10.85
N GLY A 118 -11.96 -12.55 12.07
CA GLY A 118 -11.46 -11.40 12.84
C GLY A 118 -12.56 -10.52 13.47
N GLY A 119 -13.76 -11.07 13.65
CA GLY A 119 -14.91 -10.38 14.25
C GLY A 119 -15.64 -9.47 13.28
N TYR A 120 -15.48 -9.67 11.97
CA TYR A 120 -16.15 -8.86 10.95
C TYR A 120 -17.65 -9.14 10.90
N SER A 121 -18.44 -8.08 10.78
CA SER A 121 -19.87 -8.19 10.49
C SER A 121 -20.11 -8.68 9.06
N LEU A 122 -21.31 -9.21 8.77
CA LEU A 122 -21.64 -9.64 7.41
C LEU A 122 -21.69 -8.50 6.39
N THR A 123 -21.82 -7.24 6.85
CA THR A 123 -22.02 -6.05 6.02
C THR A 123 -20.81 -5.13 5.96
N GLY A 124 -19.67 -5.52 6.53
CA GLY A 124 -18.39 -4.81 6.43
C GLY A 124 -17.94 -4.08 7.71
N GLN A 125 -16.62 -3.84 7.78
CA GLN A 125 -15.78 -3.35 8.89
C GLN A 125 -15.62 -4.27 10.14
N ASN A 126 -14.50 -4.11 10.85
CA ASN A 126 -14.11 -4.89 12.02
C ASN A 126 -14.83 -4.39 13.29
N VAL A 127 -15.87 -5.12 13.72
CA VAL A 127 -16.68 -4.81 14.91
C VAL A 127 -15.84 -4.88 16.19
N ALA A 128 -14.90 -5.82 16.30
CA ALA A 128 -14.09 -5.97 17.49
C ALA A 128 -13.13 -4.80 17.70
N PHE A 129 -12.48 -4.36 16.61
CA PHE A 129 -11.61 -3.19 16.63
C PHE A 129 -12.40 -1.93 16.98
N LEU A 130 -13.54 -1.71 16.35
CA LEU A 130 -14.44 -0.60 16.67
C LEU A 130 -14.96 -0.65 18.12
N MET A 131 -15.27 -1.84 18.64
CA MET A 131 -15.68 -2.02 20.05
C MET A 131 -14.59 -1.63 21.03
N MET A 132 -13.32 -1.87 20.68
CA MET A 132 -12.17 -1.43 21.46
C MET A 132 -12.11 0.09 21.51
N MET A 133 -12.38 0.74 20.38
CA MET A 133 -12.32 2.19 20.26
C MET A 133 -13.47 2.90 20.99
N LEU A 134 -14.64 2.27 21.10
CA LEU A 134 -15.71 2.78 21.96
C LEU A 134 -15.29 2.89 23.43
N ASP A 135 -14.39 2.01 23.91
CA ASP A 135 -13.90 2.05 25.29
C ASP A 135 -12.96 3.24 25.55
N LEU A 136 -12.42 3.85 24.48
CA LEU A 136 -11.64 5.09 24.57
C LEU A 136 -12.52 6.34 24.81
N GLY A 137 -13.85 6.22 24.72
CA GLY A 137 -14.82 7.30 24.98
C GLY A 137 -14.78 8.48 23.99
N ALA A 138 -13.75 8.56 23.15
CA ALA A 138 -13.58 9.58 22.11
C ALA A 138 -14.56 9.40 20.94
N ILE A 139 -15.06 8.18 20.74
CA ILE A 139 -16.05 7.85 19.72
C ILE A 139 -17.38 7.61 20.43
N SER A 140 -18.31 8.55 20.27
CA SER A 140 -19.67 8.40 20.74
C SER A 140 -20.61 8.99 19.70
N VAL A 141 -21.85 8.49 19.68
CA VAL A 141 -22.88 9.02 18.80
C VAL A 141 -24.06 9.42 19.67
N THR A 142 -24.39 10.71 19.67
CA THR A 142 -25.56 11.22 20.38
C THR A 142 -26.80 11.12 19.50
N PRO A 143 -28.02 11.11 20.07
CA PRO A 143 -29.24 11.16 19.26
C PRO A 143 -29.31 12.36 18.30
N ASN A 144 -28.69 13.49 18.68
CA ASN A 144 -28.58 14.67 17.82
C ASN A 144 -27.63 14.43 16.64
N ASP A 145 -26.51 13.74 16.86
CA ASP A 145 -25.58 13.38 15.79
C ASP A 145 -26.26 12.43 14.81
N VAL A 146 -27.00 11.41 15.30
CA VAL A 146 -27.79 10.52 14.44
C VAL A 146 -28.80 11.31 13.60
N ALA A 147 -29.56 12.22 14.23
CA ALA A 147 -30.52 13.05 13.52
C ALA A 147 -29.84 13.91 12.44
N THR A 148 -28.67 14.47 12.76
CA THR A 148 -27.87 15.27 11.83
C THR A 148 -27.40 14.42 10.66
N LEU A 149 -26.83 13.24 10.92
CA LEU A 149 -26.34 12.30 9.91
C LEU A 149 -27.44 11.90 8.91
N PHE A 150 -28.63 11.54 9.39
CA PHE A 150 -29.77 11.18 8.53
C PHE A 150 -30.41 12.38 7.82
N SER A 151 -30.11 13.61 8.25
CA SER A 151 -30.56 14.84 7.59
C SER A 151 -29.61 15.34 6.50
N LEU A 152 -28.35 14.87 6.48
CA LEU A 152 -27.33 15.28 5.51
C LEU A 152 -27.81 15.25 4.04
N PRO A 153 -28.55 14.22 3.56
CA PRO A 153 -29.06 14.22 2.19
C PRO A 153 -29.92 15.43 1.85
N PHE A 154 -30.66 15.98 2.82
CA PHE A 154 -31.51 17.17 2.65
C PHE A 154 -30.76 18.49 2.84
N ALA A 155 -29.52 18.44 3.35
CA ALA A 155 -28.66 19.58 3.60
C ALA A 155 -27.34 19.45 2.84
N PRO A 156 -27.36 19.40 1.49
CA PRO A 156 -26.14 19.24 0.69
C PRO A 156 -25.15 20.41 0.85
N GLY A 157 -25.54 21.54 1.44
CA GLY A 157 -24.67 22.70 1.68
C GLY A 157 -23.80 22.64 2.95
N THR A 158 -23.85 21.56 3.75
CA THR A 158 -23.02 21.43 4.97
C THR A 158 -21.53 21.51 4.64
N SER A 159 -20.74 22.28 5.40
CA SER A 159 -19.29 22.44 5.17
C SER A 159 -18.51 21.14 5.41
N ALA A 160 -17.38 21.00 4.71
CA ALA A 160 -16.50 19.84 4.85
C ALA A 160 -15.91 19.68 6.26
N GLU A 161 -15.52 20.78 6.93
CA GLU A 161 -15.08 20.75 8.34
C GLU A 161 -16.16 20.18 9.27
N SER A 162 -17.42 20.52 9.03
CA SER A 162 -18.54 19.96 9.79
C SER A 162 -18.64 18.45 9.56
N ILE A 163 -18.51 17.99 8.31
CA ILE A 163 -18.50 16.54 8.00
C ILE A 163 -17.31 15.84 8.65
N GLN A 164 -16.11 16.44 8.61
CA GLN A 164 -14.91 15.92 9.26
C GLN A 164 -15.12 15.76 10.78
N SER A 165 -15.74 16.74 11.44
CA SER A 165 -16.07 16.64 12.87
C SER A 165 -17.10 15.55 13.20
N LEU A 166 -17.91 15.14 12.23
CA LEU A 166 -18.87 14.04 12.36
C LEU A 166 -18.25 12.66 12.09
N VAL A 167 -17.02 12.57 11.58
CA VAL A 167 -16.36 11.28 11.29
C VAL A 167 -16.33 10.34 12.50
N PRO A 168 -15.95 10.77 13.72
CA PRO A 168 -16.04 9.90 14.90
C PRO A 168 -17.47 9.38 15.13
N ALA A 169 -18.50 10.22 14.97
CA ALA A 169 -19.88 9.79 15.11
C ALA A 169 -20.30 8.79 14.01
N MET A 170 -19.80 8.95 12.78
CA MET A 170 -20.01 8.00 11.67
C MET A 170 -19.37 6.63 11.96
N GLU A 171 -18.16 6.60 12.52
CA GLU A 171 -17.48 5.35 12.93
C GLU A 171 -18.25 4.64 14.06
N ALA A 172 -18.68 5.37 15.09
CA ALA A 172 -19.55 4.81 16.14
C ALA A 172 -20.87 4.28 15.54
N TYR A 173 -21.48 5.04 14.63
CA TYR A 173 -22.72 4.63 13.96
C TYR A 173 -22.52 3.34 13.16
N GLN A 174 -21.40 3.20 12.45
CA GLN A 174 -21.09 2.01 11.66
C GLN A 174 -21.01 0.74 12.51
N LEU A 175 -20.51 0.82 13.74
CA LEU A 175 -20.54 -0.31 14.66
C LEU A 175 -21.99 -0.80 14.90
N TYR A 176 -22.91 0.12 15.22
CA TYR A 176 -24.32 -0.24 15.44
C TYR A 176 -24.97 -0.77 14.17
N MET A 177 -24.67 -0.14 13.03
CA MET A 177 -25.17 -0.56 11.73
C MET A 177 -24.70 -1.99 11.40
N GLY A 178 -23.43 -2.34 11.59
CA GLY A 178 -22.90 -3.68 11.33
C GLY A 178 -23.56 -4.78 12.17
N LEU A 179 -23.88 -4.49 13.43
CA LEU A 179 -24.61 -5.42 14.30
C LEU A 179 -26.07 -5.63 13.82
N VAL A 180 -26.81 -4.55 13.61
CA VAL A 180 -28.22 -4.62 13.17
C VAL A 180 -28.32 -5.23 11.78
N ALA A 181 -27.45 -4.81 10.86
CA ALA A 181 -27.43 -5.29 9.49
C ALA A 181 -27.05 -6.78 9.41
N THR A 182 -26.19 -7.30 10.30
CA THR A 182 -25.94 -8.75 10.42
C THR A 182 -27.23 -9.51 10.72
N PHE A 183 -28.02 -9.04 11.70
CA PHE A 183 -29.31 -9.65 12.01
C PHE A 183 -30.28 -9.60 10.81
N LEU A 184 -30.37 -8.46 10.12
CA LEU A 184 -31.22 -8.30 8.94
C LEU A 184 -30.76 -9.18 7.78
N ALA A 185 -29.45 -9.27 7.52
CA ALA A 185 -28.86 -10.08 6.45
C ALA A 185 -29.09 -11.58 6.68
N VAL A 186 -28.86 -12.07 7.90
CA VAL A 186 -29.16 -13.47 8.26
C VAL A 186 -30.67 -13.75 8.14
N THR A 187 -31.51 -12.80 8.55
CA THR A 187 -32.97 -12.92 8.40
C THR A 187 -33.39 -12.97 6.93
N ALA A 188 -32.83 -12.11 6.08
CA ALA A 188 -33.05 -12.13 4.63
C ALA A 188 -32.59 -13.46 4.03
N GLY A 189 -31.38 -13.93 4.35
CA GLY A 189 -30.85 -15.21 3.92
C GLY A 189 -31.74 -16.40 4.32
N ARG A 190 -32.32 -16.37 5.53
CA ARG A 190 -33.30 -17.38 5.96
C ARG A 190 -34.59 -17.35 5.15
N ILE A 191 -35.10 -16.17 4.82
CA ILE A 191 -36.30 -16.03 4.00
C ILE A 191 -36.01 -16.48 2.57
N VAL A 192 -34.83 -16.19 2.03
CA VAL A 192 -34.37 -16.70 0.73
C VAL A 192 -34.27 -18.23 0.74
N LEU A 193 -33.69 -18.83 1.78
CA LEU A 193 -33.67 -20.29 1.95
C LEU A 193 -35.09 -20.88 2.06
N SER A 194 -36.01 -20.17 2.73
CA SER A 194 -37.42 -20.56 2.77
C SER A 194 -38.08 -20.48 1.40
N ILE A 195 -37.80 -19.45 0.60
CA ILE A 195 -38.29 -19.32 -0.78
C ILE A 195 -37.79 -20.49 -1.61
N ALA A 196 -36.50 -20.81 -1.54
CA ALA A 196 -35.91 -21.94 -2.24
C ALA A 196 -36.58 -23.26 -1.82
N THR A 197 -36.80 -23.46 -0.52
CA THR A 197 -37.52 -24.63 0.02
C THR A 197 -38.93 -24.75 -0.56
N ASP A 198 -39.67 -23.64 -0.65
CA ASP A 198 -41.03 -23.63 -1.20
C ASP A 198 -41.07 -23.82 -2.73
N LEU A 199 -40.03 -23.40 -3.45
CA LEU A 199 -39.88 -23.64 -4.89
C LEU A 199 -39.63 -25.10 -5.23
N PHE A 200 -38.87 -25.81 -4.38
CA PHE A 200 -38.60 -27.25 -4.50
C PHE A 200 -39.73 -28.13 -3.94
N ALA A 201 -40.68 -27.56 -3.19
CA ALA A 201 -41.82 -28.29 -2.68
C ALA A 201 -42.80 -28.73 -3.80
N GLN A 202 -43.46 -29.88 -3.60
CA GLN A 202 -44.39 -30.49 -4.57
C GLN A 202 -45.60 -29.61 -4.97
N LYS A 203 -45.95 -28.58 -4.18
CA LYS A 203 -47.02 -27.61 -4.47
C LYS A 203 -46.46 -26.20 -4.41
N ARG A 204 -46.36 -25.53 -5.57
CA ARG A 204 -45.86 -24.16 -5.69
C ARG A 204 -46.94 -23.15 -5.30
N ASP A 205 -46.73 -22.43 -4.21
CA ASP A 205 -47.57 -21.28 -3.85
C ASP A 205 -46.86 -19.98 -4.25
N ILE A 206 -47.13 -19.53 -5.47
CA ILE A 206 -46.49 -18.36 -6.07
C ILE A 206 -46.76 -17.09 -5.25
N LEU A 207 -47.92 -16.95 -4.60
CA LEU A 207 -48.25 -15.78 -3.79
C LEU A 207 -47.40 -15.70 -2.51
N GLU A 208 -47.08 -16.85 -1.91
CA GLU A 208 -46.16 -16.93 -0.76
C GLU A 208 -44.73 -16.56 -1.17
N VAL A 209 -44.26 -17.09 -2.31
CA VAL A 209 -42.94 -16.79 -2.86
C VAL A 209 -42.79 -15.29 -3.14
N LEU A 210 -43.78 -14.67 -3.79
CA LEU A 210 -43.78 -13.23 -4.09
C LEU A 210 -43.83 -12.36 -2.83
N SER A 211 -44.66 -12.73 -1.84
CA SER A 211 -44.75 -12.01 -0.56
C SER A 211 -43.42 -12.06 0.21
N LYS A 212 -42.77 -13.23 0.27
CA LYS A 212 -41.42 -13.38 0.87
C LYS A 212 -40.36 -12.61 0.08
N GLY A 213 -40.44 -12.61 -1.25
CA GLY A 213 -39.54 -11.85 -2.12
C GLY A 213 -39.61 -10.34 -1.85
N LEU A 214 -40.81 -9.78 -1.72
CA LEU A 214 -40.99 -8.36 -1.33
C LEU A 214 -40.46 -8.07 0.07
N LEU A 215 -40.59 -9.02 1.01
CA LEU A 215 -40.05 -8.86 2.36
C LEU A 215 -38.52 -8.84 2.35
N VAL A 216 -37.88 -9.70 1.53
CA VAL A 216 -36.43 -9.64 1.30
C VAL A 216 -36.04 -8.29 0.69
N GLY A 217 -36.78 -7.81 -0.31
CA GLY A 217 -36.57 -6.46 -0.88
C GLY A 217 -36.67 -5.34 0.16
N ALA A 218 -37.64 -5.41 1.08
CA ALA A 218 -37.75 -4.45 2.18
C ALA A 218 -36.56 -4.52 3.15
N LEU A 219 -36.05 -5.71 3.48
CA LEU A 219 -34.87 -5.87 4.34
C LEU A 219 -33.60 -5.32 3.68
N VAL A 220 -33.44 -5.53 2.37
CA VAL A 220 -32.32 -4.97 1.59
C VAL A 220 -32.39 -3.45 1.58
N LEU A 221 -33.56 -2.86 1.30
CA LEU A 221 -33.74 -1.41 1.33
C LEU A 221 -33.58 -0.82 2.74
N ALA A 222 -33.93 -1.56 3.79
CA ALA A 222 -33.69 -1.14 5.17
C ALA A 222 -32.19 -1.04 5.48
N ILE A 223 -31.39 -2.02 5.02
CA ILE A 223 -29.92 -1.96 5.14
C ILE A 223 -29.37 -0.76 4.38
N GLU A 224 -29.85 -0.53 3.15
CA GLU A 224 -29.44 0.60 2.31
C GLU A 224 -29.74 1.96 2.96
N ILE A 225 -30.95 2.13 3.50
CA ILE A 225 -31.38 3.35 4.23
C ILE A 225 -30.53 3.56 5.49
N MET A 226 -30.20 2.50 6.22
CA MET A 226 -29.29 2.62 7.36
C MET A 226 -27.86 2.99 6.94
N GLY A 227 -27.47 2.80 5.69
CA GLY A 227 -26.16 3.22 5.15
C GLY A 227 -26.08 4.72 4.82
N VAL A 228 -27.20 5.44 4.82
CA VAL A 228 -27.27 6.85 4.39
C VAL A 228 -26.30 7.80 5.10
N PRO A 229 -26.05 7.68 6.43
CA PRO A 229 -25.01 8.47 7.10
C PRO A 229 -23.62 8.40 6.47
N LEU A 230 -23.34 7.36 5.68
CA LEU A 230 -22.04 7.09 5.06
C LEU A 230 -21.99 7.52 3.58
N TRP A 231 -23.10 7.97 2.99
CA TRP A 231 -23.20 8.33 1.57
C TRP A 231 -22.47 9.65 1.26
N THR A 232 -22.00 9.80 0.02
CA THR A 232 -21.65 11.12 -0.52
C THR A 232 -22.92 11.85 -0.90
N VAL A 233 -23.07 13.08 -0.40
CA VAL A 233 -24.22 13.94 -0.66
C VAL A 233 -23.90 14.94 -1.75
N ASN A 234 -24.78 15.00 -2.75
CA ASN A 234 -24.80 15.95 -3.85
C ASN A 234 -26.22 16.52 -4.06
N ALA A 235 -26.41 17.38 -5.07
CA ALA A 235 -27.71 18.04 -5.30
C ALA A 235 -28.90 17.09 -5.48
N GLY A 236 -28.69 15.88 -6.02
CA GLY A 236 -29.75 14.90 -6.31
C GLY A 236 -29.98 13.85 -5.21
N THR A 237 -29.12 13.78 -4.19
CA THR A 237 -29.10 12.66 -3.23
C THR A 237 -30.39 12.55 -2.41
N TRP A 238 -31.00 13.68 -2.05
CA TRP A 238 -32.27 13.69 -1.31
C TRP A 238 -33.40 12.94 -2.03
N MET A 239 -33.43 12.96 -3.38
CA MET A 239 -34.41 12.25 -4.19
C MET A 239 -34.19 10.73 -4.15
N THR A 240 -32.93 10.28 -4.21
CA THR A 240 -32.58 8.86 -4.06
C THR A 240 -33.01 8.34 -2.70
N TYR A 241 -32.73 9.14 -1.67
CA TYR A 241 -33.05 8.78 -0.31
C TYR A 241 -34.58 8.67 -0.12
N LEU A 242 -35.34 9.67 -0.59
CA LEU A 242 -36.80 9.64 -0.56
C LEU A 242 -37.39 8.47 -1.36
N ALA A 243 -36.84 8.18 -2.54
CA ALA A 243 -37.27 7.04 -3.36
C ALA A 243 -37.06 5.71 -2.63
N SER A 244 -35.93 5.54 -1.94
CA SER A 244 -35.61 4.34 -1.17
C SER A 244 -36.59 4.13 -0.02
N ILE A 245 -36.96 5.20 0.70
CA ILE A 245 -37.96 5.16 1.78
C ILE A 245 -39.33 4.74 1.23
N ILE A 246 -39.77 5.34 0.12
CA ILE A 246 -41.05 5.02 -0.52
C ILE A 246 -41.06 3.58 -1.05
N ALA A 247 -39.94 3.11 -1.62
CA ALA A 247 -39.76 1.75 -2.10
C ALA A 247 -39.86 0.73 -0.96
N MET A 248 -39.21 1.01 0.18
CA MET A 248 -39.27 0.15 1.36
C MET A 248 -40.71 0.04 1.88
N GLY A 249 -41.40 1.17 2.03
CA GLY A 249 -42.82 1.20 2.43
C GLY A 249 -43.71 0.40 1.47
N SER A 250 -43.48 0.55 0.16
CA SER A 250 -44.21 -0.17 -0.89
C SER A 250 -43.99 -1.68 -0.83
N CYS A 251 -42.75 -2.13 -0.57
CA CYS A 251 -42.42 -3.56 -0.42
C CYS A 251 -43.12 -4.17 0.80
N ILE A 252 -43.13 -3.46 1.94
CA ILE A 252 -43.79 -3.93 3.17
C ILE A 252 -45.31 -4.02 2.96
N VAL A 253 -45.94 -2.96 2.45
CA VAL A 253 -47.39 -2.93 2.18
C VAL A 253 -47.77 -3.99 1.15
N GLY A 254 -46.98 -4.13 0.08
CA GLY A 254 -47.19 -5.14 -0.96
C GLY A 254 -47.10 -6.57 -0.40
N SER A 255 -46.10 -6.86 0.44
CA SER A 255 -45.94 -8.16 1.09
C SER A 255 -47.13 -8.50 1.97
N LEU A 256 -47.58 -7.56 2.81
CA LEU A 256 -48.75 -7.72 3.68
C LEU A 256 -50.04 -7.92 2.88
N ALA A 257 -50.21 -7.17 1.79
CA ALA A 257 -51.39 -7.30 0.94
C ALA A 257 -51.46 -8.65 0.23
N LEU A 258 -50.33 -9.14 -0.31
CA LEU A 258 -50.25 -10.49 -0.91
C LEU A 258 -50.52 -11.59 0.13
N PHE A 259 -50.03 -11.42 1.36
CA PHE A 259 -50.30 -12.36 2.45
C PHE A 259 -51.78 -12.36 2.85
N ALA A 260 -52.39 -11.18 3.06
CA ALA A 260 -53.81 -11.05 3.36
C ALA A 260 -54.69 -11.62 2.23
N PHE A 261 -54.28 -11.42 0.98
CA PHE A 261 -54.94 -11.99 -0.19
C PHE A 261 -54.82 -13.52 -0.22
N ARG A 262 -53.66 -14.09 0.10
CA ARG A 262 -53.47 -15.53 0.23
C ARG A 262 -54.43 -16.13 1.25
N VAL A 263 -54.57 -15.51 2.43
CA VAL A 263 -55.49 -15.96 3.48
C VAL A 263 -56.95 -15.92 2.99
N ARG A 264 -57.38 -14.82 2.37
CA ARG A 264 -58.76 -14.68 1.84
C ARG A 264 -59.06 -15.59 0.65
N SER A 265 -58.09 -15.79 -0.23
CA SER A 265 -58.24 -16.66 -1.41
C SER A 265 -58.30 -18.15 -1.03
N GLY A 266 -57.78 -18.54 0.14
CA GLY A 266 -57.97 -19.87 0.73
C GLY A 266 -59.45 -20.23 0.89
N ASP A 267 -60.24 -19.34 1.51
CA ASP A 267 -61.69 -19.52 1.71
C ASP A 267 -62.49 -19.49 0.41
N VAL A 268 -62.04 -18.71 -0.57
CA VAL A 268 -62.68 -18.65 -1.90
C VAL A 268 -62.39 -19.93 -2.69
N ARG A 269 -61.17 -20.47 -2.63
CA ARG A 269 -60.80 -21.72 -3.32
C ARG A 269 -61.51 -22.94 -2.74
N THR A 270 -61.68 -23.01 -1.42
CA THR A 270 -62.45 -24.10 -0.77
C THR A 270 -63.91 -24.02 -1.16
N ARG A 271 -64.50 -22.82 -1.19
CA ARG A 271 -65.89 -22.59 -1.64
C ARG A 271 -66.10 -22.93 -3.11
N ILE A 272 -65.22 -22.46 -4.01
CA ILE A 272 -65.29 -22.76 -5.45
C ILE A 272 -65.09 -24.27 -5.68
N ARG A 273 -64.16 -24.91 -4.96
CA ARG A 273 -63.98 -26.36 -5.03
C ARG A 273 -65.24 -27.10 -4.56
N GLY A 274 -65.84 -26.70 -3.44
CA GLY A 274 -67.10 -27.26 -2.96
C GLY A 274 -68.22 -27.14 -4.00
N LYS A 275 -68.38 -25.96 -4.59
CA LYS A 275 -69.39 -25.71 -5.63
C LYS A 275 -69.13 -26.49 -6.93
N ILE A 276 -67.87 -26.63 -7.34
CA ILE A 276 -67.48 -27.50 -8.48
C ILE A 276 -67.82 -28.96 -8.18
N THR A 277 -67.54 -29.44 -6.97
CA THR A 277 -67.80 -30.84 -6.59
C THR A 277 -69.31 -31.12 -6.56
N GLN A 278 -70.09 -30.18 -6.02
CA GLN A 278 -71.56 -30.23 -6.03
C GLN A 278 -72.11 -30.24 -7.47
N LEU A 279 -71.63 -29.35 -8.35
CA LEU A 279 -72.09 -29.30 -9.75
C LEU A 279 -71.64 -30.52 -10.57
N GLU A 280 -70.51 -31.16 -10.24
CA GLU A 280 -70.10 -32.44 -10.83
C GLU A 280 -71.03 -33.59 -10.40
N GLU A 281 -71.47 -33.58 -9.14
CA GLU A 281 -72.42 -34.55 -8.58
C GLU A 281 -73.84 -34.36 -9.16
N ASP A 282 -74.29 -33.11 -9.30
CA ASP A 282 -75.57 -32.78 -9.95
C ASP A 282 -75.58 -33.19 -11.43
N LEU A 283 -74.46 -33.03 -12.14
CA LEU A 283 -74.33 -33.47 -13.55
C LEU A 283 -74.36 -35.00 -13.65
N ALA A 284 -73.73 -35.71 -12.72
CA ALA A 284 -73.80 -37.17 -12.65
C ALA A 284 -75.23 -37.67 -12.32
N ARG A 285 -75.94 -36.98 -11.41
CA ARG A 285 -77.34 -37.25 -11.09
C ARG A 285 -78.26 -37.05 -12.28
N LEU A 286 -78.12 -35.94 -13.03
CA LEU A 286 -78.91 -35.67 -14.23
C LEU A 286 -78.67 -36.70 -15.35
N GLN A 287 -77.45 -37.24 -15.46
CA GLN A 287 -77.18 -38.36 -16.36
C GLN A 287 -77.94 -39.64 -15.94
N GLY A 288 -78.05 -39.90 -14.64
CA GLY A 288 -78.87 -40.98 -14.10
C GLY A 288 -80.37 -40.79 -14.35
N GLU A 289 -80.89 -39.57 -14.16
CA GLU A 289 -82.30 -39.23 -14.42
C GLU A 289 -82.65 -39.30 -15.93
N LEU A 290 -81.72 -38.92 -16.82
CA LEU A 290 -81.90 -39.12 -18.28
C LEU A 290 -81.96 -40.61 -18.66
N LEU A 291 -81.16 -41.46 -18.00
CA LEU A 291 -81.18 -42.91 -18.19
C LEU A 291 -82.48 -43.54 -17.66
N SER A 292 -82.98 -43.08 -16.51
CA SER A 292 -84.25 -43.58 -15.95
C SER A 292 -85.45 -43.15 -16.78
N VAL A 293 -85.51 -41.90 -17.25
CA VAL A 293 -86.58 -41.41 -18.14
C VAL A 293 -86.56 -42.16 -19.48
N ARG A 294 -85.38 -42.55 -19.97
CA ARG A 294 -85.25 -43.42 -21.14
C ARG A 294 -85.79 -44.83 -20.87
N GLN A 295 -85.48 -45.42 -19.72
CA GLN A 295 -86.01 -46.73 -19.33
C GLN A 295 -87.54 -46.72 -19.13
N GLU A 296 -88.09 -45.66 -18.54
CA GLU A 296 -89.54 -45.47 -18.38
C GLU A 296 -90.27 -45.36 -19.73
N TYR A 297 -89.63 -44.76 -20.75
CA TYR A 297 -90.15 -44.71 -22.11
C TYR A 297 -90.02 -46.05 -22.85
N GLU A 298 -88.86 -46.71 -22.76
CA GLU A 298 -88.63 -48.04 -23.34
C GLU A 298 -89.55 -49.12 -22.69
N GLY A 299 -89.96 -48.92 -21.43
CA GLY A 299 -90.93 -49.74 -20.70
C GLY A 299 -92.41 -49.41 -20.92
N GLY A 300 -92.74 -48.41 -21.75
CA GLY A 300 -94.11 -48.05 -22.13
C GLY A 300 -94.93 -47.27 -21.10
N ALA A 301 -94.30 -46.74 -20.04
CA ALA A 301 -94.98 -46.02 -18.95
C ALA A 301 -95.27 -44.53 -19.27
N ILE A 302 -94.66 -43.97 -20.31
CA ILE A 302 -94.80 -42.56 -20.72
C ILE A 302 -94.92 -42.42 -22.25
N GLY A 303 -95.76 -41.50 -22.71
CA GLY A 303 -95.96 -41.21 -24.13
C GLY A 303 -94.80 -40.43 -24.78
N ALA A 304 -94.68 -40.51 -26.11
CA ALA A 304 -93.56 -39.92 -26.87
C ALA A 304 -93.43 -38.40 -26.75
N GLU A 305 -94.54 -37.68 -26.56
CA GLU A 305 -94.55 -36.22 -26.41
C GLU A 305 -94.05 -35.79 -25.03
N ASP A 306 -94.48 -36.50 -23.97
CA ASP A 306 -94.01 -36.29 -22.59
C ASP A 306 -92.53 -36.66 -22.41
N TYR A 307 -92.08 -37.73 -23.07
CA TYR A 307 -90.65 -38.09 -23.10
C TYR A 307 -89.80 -36.98 -23.72
N ARG A 308 -90.22 -36.44 -24.88
CA ARG A 308 -89.52 -35.32 -25.53
C ARG A 308 -89.46 -34.08 -24.64
N SER A 309 -90.56 -33.75 -23.96
CA SER A 309 -90.64 -32.60 -23.06
C SER A 309 -89.66 -32.74 -21.88
N LYS A 310 -89.68 -33.87 -21.17
CA LYS A 310 -88.78 -34.14 -20.03
C LYS A 310 -87.31 -34.21 -20.44
N VAL A 311 -87.00 -34.86 -21.57
CA VAL A 311 -85.62 -34.94 -22.07
C VAL A 311 -85.10 -33.56 -22.48
N ASN A 312 -85.91 -32.71 -23.11
CA ASN A 312 -85.50 -31.36 -23.45
C ASN A 312 -85.21 -30.52 -22.21
N MET A 313 -86.06 -30.58 -21.18
CA MET A 313 -85.81 -29.87 -19.90
C MET A 313 -84.52 -30.35 -19.23
N LEU A 314 -84.29 -31.66 -19.14
CA LEU A 314 -83.07 -32.22 -18.55
C LEU A 314 -81.79 -31.90 -19.36
N LEU A 315 -81.90 -31.80 -20.69
CA LEU A 315 -80.80 -31.40 -21.55
C LEU A 315 -80.47 -29.91 -21.42
N GLU A 316 -81.49 -29.06 -21.24
CA GLU A 316 -81.31 -27.63 -20.99
C GLU A 316 -80.62 -27.39 -19.64
N ASP A 317 -81.09 -28.03 -18.57
CA ASP A 317 -80.46 -27.96 -17.23
C ASP A 317 -79.03 -28.50 -17.24
N ARG A 318 -78.77 -29.61 -17.94
CA ARG A 318 -77.41 -30.14 -18.15
C ARG A 318 -76.52 -29.14 -18.86
N SER A 319 -77.02 -28.41 -19.85
CA SER A 319 -76.24 -27.40 -20.58
C SER A 319 -75.88 -26.20 -19.69
N ASN A 320 -76.82 -25.76 -18.85
CA ASN A 320 -76.63 -24.67 -17.91
C ASN A 320 -75.61 -25.03 -16.83
N ILE A 321 -75.75 -26.21 -16.22
CA ILE A 321 -74.81 -26.73 -15.20
C ILE A 321 -73.43 -26.97 -15.80
N ALA A 322 -73.32 -27.54 -17.01
CA ALA A 322 -72.05 -27.72 -17.69
C ALA A 322 -71.37 -26.37 -18.03
N GLY A 323 -72.16 -25.36 -18.40
CA GLY A 323 -71.71 -24.00 -18.63
C GLY A 323 -71.17 -23.32 -17.36
N GLU A 324 -71.91 -23.42 -16.24
CA GLU A 324 -71.48 -22.88 -14.94
C GLU A 324 -70.27 -23.63 -14.39
N LEU A 325 -70.20 -24.95 -14.57
CA LEU A 325 -69.04 -25.77 -14.23
C LEU A 325 -67.80 -25.37 -15.03
N ARG A 326 -67.95 -25.14 -16.34
CA ARG A 326 -66.85 -24.66 -17.20
C ARG A 326 -66.38 -23.28 -16.74
N ARG A 327 -67.30 -22.37 -16.43
CA ARG A 327 -67.00 -21.04 -15.88
C ARG A 327 -66.25 -21.15 -14.55
N LEU A 328 -66.73 -21.95 -13.60
CA LEU A 328 -66.12 -22.11 -12.27
C LEU A 328 -64.78 -22.86 -12.33
N LYS A 329 -64.59 -23.80 -13.25
CA LYS A 329 -63.28 -24.44 -13.51
C LYS A 329 -62.27 -23.45 -14.08
N VAL A 330 -62.71 -22.51 -14.93
CA VAL A 330 -61.86 -21.40 -15.42
C VAL A 330 -61.58 -20.39 -14.30
N GLU A 331 -62.56 -20.05 -13.48
CA GLU A 331 -62.40 -19.16 -12.32
C GLU A 331 -61.50 -19.77 -11.22
N ARG A 332 -61.45 -21.10 -11.12
CA ARG A 332 -60.48 -21.83 -10.28
C ARG A 332 -59.04 -21.73 -10.81
N LEU A 333 -58.85 -21.61 -12.12
CA LEU A 333 -57.54 -21.42 -12.75
C LEU A 333 -57.01 -19.99 -12.56
N ILE A 334 -57.89 -19.00 -12.39
CA ILE A 334 -57.55 -17.58 -12.20
C ILE A 334 -58.33 -17.03 -10.99
N PRO A 335 -57.79 -17.13 -9.77
CA PRO A 335 -58.52 -16.80 -8.55
C PRO A 335 -58.57 -15.28 -8.35
N ILE A 336 -59.52 -14.59 -8.99
CA ILE A 336 -59.71 -13.14 -8.83
C ILE A 336 -61.17 -12.86 -8.44
N GLY A 337 -61.50 -13.16 -7.18
CA GLY A 337 -62.80 -12.86 -6.57
C GLY A 337 -62.71 -11.62 -5.68
N GLY A 338 -62.78 -10.42 -6.28
CA GLY A 338 -62.76 -9.13 -5.59
C GLY A 338 -62.12 -8.05 -6.47
N SER A 339 -62.66 -6.82 -6.49
CA SER A 339 -62.39 -5.79 -7.52
C SER A 339 -60.88 -5.64 -7.87
N PRO A 340 -60.40 -6.30 -8.94
CA PRO A 340 -58.97 -6.37 -9.25
C PRO A 340 -58.43 -5.05 -9.78
N ARG A 341 -59.32 -4.21 -10.30
CA ARG A 341 -58.98 -2.92 -10.90
C ARG A 341 -58.44 -1.93 -9.87
N ARG A 342 -58.99 -1.87 -8.66
CA ARG A 342 -58.55 -0.89 -7.64
C ARG A 342 -57.20 -1.27 -7.02
N PHE A 343 -56.96 -2.57 -6.83
CA PHE A 343 -55.70 -3.06 -6.28
C PHE A 343 -54.56 -3.09 -7.31
N GLY A 344 -54.86 -3.51 -8.55
CA GLY A 344 -53.93 -3.40 -9.66
C GLY A 344 -53.54 -1.95 -9.94
N LEU A 345 -54.49 -1.01 -9.89
CA LEU A 345 -54.22 0.42 -10.02
C LEU A 345 -53.30 0.94 -8.90
N LEU A 346 -53.57 0.60 -7.63
CA LEU A 346 -52.72 1.00 -6.50
C LEU A 346 -51.29 0.44 -6.63
N ALA A 347 -51.16 -0.85 -6.99
CA ALA A 347 -49.85 -1.48 -7.18
C ALA A 347 -49.09 -0.87 -8.36
N VAL A 348 -49.76 -0.59 -9.48
CA VAL A 348 -49.18 0.10 -10.64
C VAL A 348 -48.76 1.52 -10.29
N VAL A 349 -49.54 2.26 -9.50
CA VAL A 349 -49.19 3.61 -9.04
C VAL A 349 -47.98 3.58 -8.11
N LEU A 350 -47.91 2.65 -7.16
CA LEU A 350 -46.74 2.52 -6.27
C LEU A 350 -45.47 2.11 -7.03
N ILE A 351 -45.58 1.16 -7.96
CA ILE A 351 -44.47 0.77 -8.85
C ILE A 351 -44.04 1.95 -9.72
N ALA A 352 -45.01 2.70 -10.27
CA ALA A 352 -44.71 3.89 -11.06
C ALA A 352 -44.00 4.95 -10.23
N VAL A 353 -44.41 5.24 -8.99
CA VAL A 353 -43.72 6.21 -8.12
C VAL A 353 -42.29 5.75 -7.78
N VAL A 354 -42.12 4.48 -7.41
CA VAL A 354 -40.80 3.90 -7.06
C VAL A 354 -39.84 3.90 -8.24
N VAL A 355 -40.34 3.70 -9.47
CA VAL A 355 -39.52 3.73 -10.70
C VAL A 355 -39.30 5.16 -11.20
N MET A 356 -40.31 6.03 -11.12
CA MET A 356 -40.25 7.38 -11.69
C MET A 356 -39.36 8.31 -10.89
N LEU A 357 -39.23 8.16 -9.56
CA LEU A 357 -38.39 9.06 -8.75
C LEU A 357 -36.88 8.92 -9.07
N PRO A 358 -36.29 7.70 -9.08
CA PRO A 358 -34.90 7.51 -9.51
C PRO A 358 -34.68 7.93 -10.97
N VAL A 359 -35.65 7.64 -11.85
CA VAL A 359 -35.60 8.07 -13.26
C VAL A 359 -35.58 9.59 -13.35
N THR A 360 -36.47 10.29 -12.65
CA THR A 360 -36.51 11.75 -12.63
C THR A 360 -35.21 12.34 -12.10
N GLN A 361 -34.64 11.76 -11.05
CA GLN A 361 -33.34 12.18 -10.53
C GLN A 361 -32.24 12.00 -11.57
N ALA A 362 -32.13 10.83 -12.19
CA ALA A 362 -31.09 10.55 -13.18
C ALA A 362 -31.18 11.52 -14.37
N PHE A 363 -32.38 11.82 -14.85
CA PHE A 363 -32.59 12.72 -15.99
C PHE A 363 -32.46 14.20 -15.64
N TYR A 364 -32.96 14.64 -14.48
CA TYR A 364 -32.96 16.06 -14.11
C TYR A 364 -31.64 16.49 -13.48
N TYR A 365 -31.19 15.77 -12.45
CA TYR A 365 -29.96 16.09 -11.74
C TYR A 365 -28.75 15.50 -12.44
N GLY A 366 -28.76 14.20 -12.75
CA GLY A 366 -27.59 13.51 -13.33
C GLY A 366 -27.06 14.19 -14.60
N ILE A 367 -27.94 14.42 -15.58
CA ILE A 367 -27.55 15.05 -16.86
C ILE A 367 -27.02 16.47 -16.67
N GLN A 368 -27.66 17.28 -15.82
CA GLN A 368 -27.22 18.68 -15.59
C GLN A 368 -25.93 18.75 -14.76
N MET A 369 -25.73 17.83 -13.82
CA MET A 369 -24.53 17.72 -12.99
C MET A 369 -23.30 17.32 -13.80
N ASP A 370 -23.45 16.56 -14.87
CA ASP A 370 -22.33 16.30 -15.79
C ASP A 370 -22.22 17.37 -16.90
N GLY A 371 -23.24 18.22 -17.03
CA GLY A 371 -23.38 19.29 -18.02
C GLY A 371 -23.06 20.69 -17.50
N ASP A 372 -24.01 21.62 -17.63
CA ASP A 372 -23.87 23.04 -17.34
C ASP A 372 -23.81 23.37 -15.83
N LYS A 373 -24.40 22.52 -14.98
CA LYS A 373 -24.46 22.70 -13.52
C LYS A 373 -23.42 21.90 -12.74
N PHE A 374 -22.40 21.38 -13.40
CA PHE A 374 -21.32 20.62 -12.74
C PHE A 374 -20.71 21.35 -11.54
N ILE A 375 -20.35 22.62 -11.69
CA ILE A 375 -19.68 23.37 -10.62
C ILE A 375 -20.61 23.51 -9.41
N GLU A 376 -21.77 24.14 -9.61
CA GLU A 376 -22.72 24.44 -8.53
C GLU A 376 -23.30 23.19 -7.85
N TRP A 377 -23.56 22.10 -8.59
CA TRP A 377 -24.33 20.96 -8.07
C TRP A 377 -23.48 19.75 -7.71
N LYS A 378 -22.34 19.56 -8.36
CA LYS A 378 -21.44 18.42 -8.13
C LYS A 378 -20.16 18.87 -7.45
N PHE A 379 -19.45 19.86 -7.99
CA PHE A 379 -18.18 20.29 -7.42
C PHE A 379 -18.33 20.90 -6.03
N ASP A 380 -19.13 21.97 -5.90
CA ASP A 380 -19.27 22.72 -4.65
C ASP A 380 -19.96 21.89 -3.53
N LEU A 381 -20.86 20.98 -3.90
CA LEU A 381 -21.67 20.21 -2.94
C LEU A 381 -21.06 18.85 -2.58
N GLU A 382 -20.33 18.20 -3.49
CA GLU A 382 -19.76 16.86 -3.31
C GLU A 382 -18.23 16.89 -3.38
N THR A 383 -17.66 17.28 -4.52
CA THR A 383 -16.23 17.15 -4.80
C THR A 383 -15.35 17.99 -3.88
N GLN A 384 -15.74 19.21 -3.53
CA GLN A 384 -14.96 20.05 -2.61
C GLN A 384 -14.79 19.40 -1.23
N LYS A 385 -15.84 18.71 -0.75
CA LYS A 385 -15.78 17.97 0.51
C LYS A 385 -14.95 16.71 0.38
N GLU A 386 -15.09 16.02 -0.74
CA GLU A 386 -14.25 14.88 -1.09
C GLU A 386 -12.77 15.28 -1.07
N ILE A 387 -12.42 16.43 -1.65
CA ILE A 387 -11.06 16.95 -1.65
C ILE A 387 -10.53 17.17 -0.24
N GLN A 388 -11.28 17.90 0.60
CA GLN A 388 -10.82 18.19 1.95
C GLN A 388 -10.71 16.94 2.83
N LEU A 389 -11.70 16.05 2.80
CA LEU A 389 -11.68 14.83 3.61
C LEU A 389 -10.63 13.83 3.13
N THR A 390 -10.43 13.70 1.82
CA THR A 390 -9.41 12.80 1.27
C THR A 390 -8.00 13.31 1.59
N SER A 391 -7.73 14.61 1.40
CA SER A 391 -6.44 15.20 1.76
C SER A 391 -6.18 15.18 3.28
N TRP A 392 -7.22 15.35 4.10
CA TRP A 392 -7.11 15.14 5.54
C TRP A 392 -6.82 13.67 5.88
N ALA A 393 -7.59 12.72 5.34
CA ALA A 393 -7.39 11.30 5.60
C ALA A 393 -5.98 10.85 5.20
N ALA A 394 -5.51 11.23 4.02
CA ALA A 394 -4.18 10.92 3.53
C ALA A 394 -3.04 11.65 4.27
N GLY A 395 -3.34 12.75 4.97
CA GLY A 395 -2.32 13.55 5.68
C GLY A 395 -1.59 14.56 4.80
N THR A 396 -2.16 14.91 3.64
CA THR A 396 -1.59 15.87 2.68
C THR A 396 -2.16 17.29 2.82
N GLN A 397 -3.12 17.51 3.72
CA GLN A 397 -3.76 18.82 3.94
C GLN A 397 -2.78 19.95 4.29
N GLY A 398 -1.67 19.63 4.98
CA GLY A 398 -0.63 20.58 5.38
C GLY A 398 0.44 20.86 4.32
N MET A 399 0.27 20.35 3.10
CA MET A 399 1.25 20.50 2.03
C MET A 399 1.47 21.97 1.67
N SER A 400 2.73 22.41 1.66
CA SER A 400 3.11 23.72 1.15
C SER A 400 3.37 23.68 -0.35
N THR A 401 2.80 24.64 -1.08
CA THR A 401 3.11 24.85 -2.50
C THR A 401 4.05 26.05 -2.65
N LEU A 402 5.25 25.79 -3.16
CA LEU A 402 6.30 26.76 -3.45
C LEU A 402 6.65 26.71 -4.93
N THR A 403 7.47 27.64 -5.40
CA THR A 403 8.00 27.64 -6.77
C THR A 403 9.36 26.97 -6.82
N LEU A 404 9.77 26.43 -7.97
CA LEU A 404 11.13 25.88 -8.15
C LEU A 404 12.25 26.90 -7.82
N ARG A 405 11.99 28.21 -7.97
CA ARG A 405 12.94 29.26 -7.57
C ARG A 405 13.18 29.31 -6.06
N ASP A 406 12.24 28.80 -5.27
CA ASP A 406 12.39 28.79 -3.81
C ASP A 406 13.40 27.72 -3.33
N LEU A 407 13.77 26.75 -4.19
CA LEU A 407 14.88 25.82 -3.92
C LEU A 407 16.22 26.56 -3.78
N THR A 408 16.36 27.69 -4.47
CA THR A 408 17.64 28.38 -4.71
C THR A 408 17.86 29.58 -3.77
N LEU A 409 16.84 29.92 -2.96
CA LEU A 409 16.88 31.06 -2.05
C LEU A 409 18.03 30.92 -1.05
N ASN A 410 18.92 31.92 -0.98
CA ASN A 410 20.10 31.94 -0.11
C ASN A 410 21.22 30.95 -0.45
N ALA A 411 21.20 30.30 -1.63
CA ALA A 411 22.37 29.56 -2.12
C ALA A 411 23.50 30.53 -2.51
N THR A 412 24.75 30.18 -2.18
CA THR A 412 25.96 30.93 -2.57
C THR A 412 26.78 30.12 -3.58
N PRO A 413 27.44 30.74 -4.57
CA PRO A 413 28.23 30.01 -5.58
C PRO A 413 29.29 29.08 -4.97
N GLU A 414 29.94 29.49 -3.88
CA GLU A 414 30.96 28.69 -3.19
C GLU A 414 30.36 27.44 -2.55
N SER A 415 29.20 27.58 -1.90
CA SER A 415 28.49 26.44 -1.32
C SER A 415 28.04 25.44 -2.39
N GLU A 416 27.62 25.91 -3.56
CA GLU A 416 27.10 25.05 -4.62
C GLU A 416 28.18 24.14 -5.22
N LEU A 417 29.42 24.62 -5.31
CA LEU A 417 30.54 23.81 -5.80
C LEU A 417 30.91 22.69 -4.80
N GLU A 418 30.86 22.97 -3.50
CA GLU A 418 31.12 21.97 -2.44
C GLU A 418 30.08 20.83 -2.49
N PHE A 419 28.82 21.17 -2.75
CA PHE A 419 27.71 20.22 -2.82
C PHE A 419 27.83 19.21 -3.98
N LEU A 420 28.57 19.53 -5.04
CA LEU A 420 28.75 18.63 -6.20
C LEU A 420 29.35 17.28 -5.80
N THR A 421 30.11 17.23 -4.71
CA THR A 421 30.70 15.99 -4.17
C THR A 421 29.75 15.14 -3.34
N THR A 422 28.54 15.65 -3.05
CA THR A 422 27.46 14.96 -2.34
C THR A 422 26.39 14.43 -3.30
N VAL A 423 26.37 14.90 -4.56
CA VAL A 423 25.39 14.48 -5.56
C VAL A 423 25.56 13.00 -5.89
N ARG A 424 24.53 12.20 -5.59
CA ARG A 424 24.53 10.76 -5.87
C ARG A 424 24.78 10.44 -7.34
N GLN A 425 25.74 9.53 -7.60
CA GLN A 425 26.08 9.05 -8.95
C GLN A 425 25.74 7.57 -9.13
N TRP A 426 25.75 6.78 -8.06
CA TRP A 426 25.45 5.35 -8.09
C TRP A 426 24.00 5.07 -7.72
N ASP A 427 23.29 4.32 -8.56
CA ASP A 427 21.92 3.86 -8.29
C ASP A 427 21.92 2.49 -7.57
N GLN A 428 20.72 2.03 -7.17
CA GLN A 428 20.54 0.78 -6.43
C GLN A 428 21.08 -0.42 -7.22
N ASP A 429 20.63 -0.60 -8.47
CA ASP A 429 21.01 -1.74 -9.32
C ASP A 429 22.52 -1.84 -9.55
N ALA A 430 23.18 -0.73 -9.92
CA ALA A 430 24.63 -0.74 -10.15
C ALA A 430 25.39 -0.99 -8.85
N SER A 431 24.90 -0.45 -7.74
CA SER A 431 25.49 -0.66 -6.40
C SER A 431 25.36 -2.11 -5.96
N TYR A 432 24.18 -2.72 -6.12
CA TYR A 432 23.90 -4.12 -5.83
C TYR A 432 24.83 -5.05 -6.61
N LEU A 433 24.90 -4.88 -7.95
CA LEU A 433 25.75 -5.70 -8.81
C LEU A 433 27.24 -5.58 -8.46
N ARG A 434 27.67 -4.37 -8.08
CA ARG A 434 29.06 -4.13 -7.66
C ARG A 434 29.37 -4.77 -6.32
N MET A 435 28.49 -4.60 -5.32
CA MET A 435 28.65 -5.17 -3.98
C MET A 435 28.57 -6.69 -3.99
N LYS A 436 27.76 -7.29 -4.87
CA LYS A 436 27.62 -8.75 -5.00
C LYS A 436 28.96 -9.45 -5.28
N ASN A 437 29.89 -8.78 -5.97
CA ASN A 437 31.21 -9.32 -6.26
C ASN A 437 32.15 -9.41 -5.03
N GLN A 438 31.77 -8.79 -3.91
CA GLN A 438 32.55 -8.81 -2.66
C GLN A 438 32.22 -10.01 -1.76
N ILE A 439 31.20 -10.79 -2.10
CA ILE A 439 30.80 -11.95 -1.31
C ILE A 439 31.78 -13.10 -1.59
N GLY A 440 32.65 -13.38 -0.63
CA GLY A 440 33.65 -14.45 -0.73
C GLY A 440 33.12 -15.86 -0.42
N ALA A 441 31.88 -15.99 0.08
CA ALA A 441 31.30 -17.26 0.48
C ALA A 441 30.18 -17.70 -0.47
N ASN A 442 30.16 -19.00 -0.82
CA ASN A 442 29.21 -19.56 -1.78
C ASN A 442 27.81 -19.86 -1.22
N TRP A 443 27.58 -19.61 0.07
CA TRP A 443 26.32 -19.88 0.78
C TRP A 443 25.62 -18.60 1.25
N MET A 444 26.15 -17.44 0.87
CA MET A 444 25.58 -16.12 1.16
C MET A 444 25.30 -15.37 -0.14
N GLN A 445 24.29 -14.50 -0.09
CA GLN A 445 23.99 -13.52 -1.13
C GLN A 445 23.58 -12.20 -0.47
N LEU A 446 23.51 -11.11 -1.24
CA LEU A 446 22.93 -9.86 -0.76
C LEU A 446 21.41 -10.04 -0.60
N ALA A 447 20.83 -9.51 0.47
CA ALA A 447 19.39 -9.44 0.65
C ALA A 447 18.80 -8.39 -0.31
N ASP A 448 19.15 -7.13 -0.07
CA ASP A 448 18.89 -5.97 -0.92
C ASP A 448 20.07 -4.98 -0.75
N SER A 449 19.99 -3.80 -1.35
CA SER A 449 20.89 -2.66 -1.15
C SER A 449 20.08 -1.39 -0.90
N ASP A 450 20.13 -0.90 0.34
CA ASP A 450 19.35 0.26 0.75
C ASP A 450 20.23 1.49 0.88
N ILE A 451 19.71 2.62 0.42
CA ILE A 451 20.35 3.91 0.68
C ILE A 451 20.11 4.30 2.14
N THR A 452 21.18 4.62 2.86
CA THR A 452 21.12 5.09 4.25
C THR A 452 21.95 6.35 4.41
N PHE A 453 21.54 7.20 5.36
CA PHE A 453 22.21 8.46 5.62
C PHE A 453 22.99 8.37 6.93
N LEU A 454 24.32 8.22 6.83
CA LEU A 454 25.21 8.04 7.98
C LEU A 454 26.24 9.16 7.99
N ARG A 455 26.37 9.84 9.14
CA ARG A 455 27.36 10.93 9.35
C ARG A 455 27.33 11.99 8.25
N GLU A 456 26.13 12.44 7.90
CA GLU A 456 25.89 13.47 6.88
C GLU A 456 26.25 13.09 5.44
N HIS A 457 26.41 11.79 5.15
CA HIS A 457 26.73 11.29 3.81
C HIS A 457 25.86 10.08 3.41
N GLU A 458 25.69 9.88 2.11
CA GLU A 458 24.88 8.79 1.53
C GLU A 458 25.71 7.53 1.29
N TYR A 459 25.22 6.39 1.80
CA TYR A 459 25.82 5.08 1.58
C TYR A 459 24.79 4.03 1.19
N TRP A 460 25.11 3.20 0.22
CA TRP A 460 24.38 1.96 -0.07
C TRP A 460 24.86 0.86 0.86
N LEU A 461 23.96 0.34 1.70
CA LEU A 461 24.23 -0.75 2.63
C LEU A 461 23.52 -2.00 2.13
N ALA A 462 24.27 -3.07 1.95
CA ALA A 462 23.73 -4.35 1.49
C ALA A 462 23.98 -5.45 2.54
N PRO A 463 22.98 -5.75 3.38
CA PRO A 463 23.06 -6.85 4.33
C PRO A 463 23.04 -8.20 3.60
N LEU A 464 23.60 -9.22 4.26
CA LEU A 464 23.72 -10.56 3.69
C LEU A 464 22.58 -11.48 4.14
N THR A 465 22.10 -12.31 3.22
CA THR A 465 21.11 -13.37 3.46
C THR A 465 21.64 -14.72 2.99
N LEU A 466 21.02 -15.81 3.47
CA LEU A 466 21.40 -17.16 3.11
C LEU A 466 20.94 -17.49 1.69
N ASP A 467 21.82 -18.11 0.92
CA ASP A 467 21.51 -18.62 -0.41
C ASP A 467 21.17 -20.12 -0.34
N TYR A 468 19.88 -20.43 -0.37
CA TYR A 468 19.41 -21.82 -0.30
C TYR A 468 19.55 -22.60 -1.61
N ASP A 469 19.81 -21.93 -2.74
CA ASP A 469 19.96 -22.58 -4.05
C ASP A 469 21.35 -23.21 -4.22
N THR A 470 22.34 -22.68 -3.50
CA THR A 470 23.74 -23.15 -3.55
C THR A 470 24.09 -24.14 -2.46
N ILE A 471 23.32 -24.20 -1.37
CA ILE A 471 23.51 -25.18 -0.29
C ILE A 471 22.59 -26.40 -0.48
N SER A 472 23.03 -27.56 0.02
CA SER A 472 22.15 -28.74 0.00
C SER A 472 21.00 -28.56 1.00
N THR A 473 19.77 -28.53 0.48
CA THR A 473 18.54 -28.30 1.25
C THR A 473 18.10 -29.55 2.00
N ASN A 474 18.75 -29.81 3.13
CA ASN A 474 18.30 -30.78 4.11
C ASN A 474 18.02 -30.10 5.45
N PHE A 475 17.28 -30.79 6.32
CA PHE A 475 16.91 -30.28 7.63
C PHE A 475 18.12 -29.76 8.45
N ILE A 476 19.25 -30.46 8.41
CA ILE A 476 20.44 -30.10 9.21
C ILE A 476 21.05 -28.80 8.69
N ASN A 477 21.23 -28.67 7.38
CA ASN A 477 21.81 -27.48 6.79
C ASN A 477 20.91 -26.27 7.04
N GLN A 478 19.61 -26.38 6.73
CA GLN A 478 18.69 -25.24 6.82
C GLN A 478 18.36 -24.82 8.26
N HIS A 479 18.34 -25.75 9.21
CA HIS A 479 17.85 -25.45 10.56
C HIS A 479 18.89 -25.56 11.68
N LEU A 480 20.09 -26.08 11.42
CA LEU A 480 21.11 -26.33 12.46
C LEU A 480 22.49 -25.74 12.14
N ILE A 481 22.89 -25.72 10.86
CA ILE A 481 24.23 -25.27 10.45
C ILE A 481 24.18 -23.82 9.94
N TYR A 482 23.35 -23.55 8.93
CA TYR A 482 23.21 -22.22 8.31
C TYR A 482 22.16 -21.41 9.07
N THR A 483 22.55 -20.92 10.25
CA THR A 483 21.67 -20.19 11.20
C THR A 483 21.78 -18.67 11.09
N HIS A 484 22.86 -18.15 10.49
CA HIS A 484 23.15 -16.73 10.37
C HIS A 484 24.03 -16.45 9.15
N THR A 485 24.15 -15.17 8.80
CA THR A 485 25.12 -14.65 7.83
C THR A 485 26.16 -13.79 8.50
N GLU A 486 27.32 -13.64 7.85
CA GLU A 486 28.45 -12.87 8.38
C GLU A 486 28.82 -11.74 7.41
N GLY A 487 28.70 -10.50 7.87
CA GLY A 487 29.13 -9.30 7.15
C GLY A 487 28.02 -8.38 6.69
N LEU A 488 28.44 -7.19 6.26
CA LEU A 488 27.63 -6.12 5.65
C LEU A 488 28.53 -5.46 4.61
N VAL A 489 28.05 -5.32 3.37
CA VAL A 489 28.80 -4.61 2.33
C VAL A 489 28.30 -3.17 2.27
N VAL A 490 29.23 -2.21 2.27
CA VAL A 490 28.93 -0.78 2.26
C VAL A 490 29.62 -0.13 1.07
N LEU A 491 28.87 0.67 0.31
CA LEU A 491 29.35 1.39 -0.87
C LEU A 491 29.00 2.88 -0.76
N ASP A 492 29.96 3.75 -1.06
CA ASP A 492 29.74 5.20 -1.13
C ASP A 492 28.94 5.57 -2.38
N ALA A 493 27.79 6.23 -2.19
CA ALA A 493 26.85 6.56 -3.26
C ALA A 493 27.37 7.61 -4.26
N TYR A 494 28.37 8.41 -3.85
CA TYR A 494 29.05 9.35 -4.74
C TYR A 494 30.14 8.64 -5.57
N SER A 495 31.14 8.04 -4.92
CA SER A 495 32.32 7.50 -5.63
C SER A 495 32.13 6.10 -6.20
N GLY A 496 31.24 5.28 -5.63
CA GLY A 496 31.11 3.86 -5.94
C GLY A 496 32.19 2.99 -5.32
N ASN A 497 32.99 3.52 -4.41
CA ASN A 497 34.01 2.74 -3.72
C ASN A 497 33.39 1.94 -2.59
N ILE A 498 33.85 0.69 -2.44
CA ILE A 498 33.46 -0.17 -1.33
C ILE A 498 34.28 0.22 -0.11
N ILE A 499 33.62 0.34 1.04
CA ILE A 499 34.25 0.70 2.30
C ILE A 499 34.67 -0.59 3.01
N GLU A 500 35.98 -0.83 3.08
CA GLU A 500 36.55 -2.06 3.64
C GLU A 500 37.36 -1.82 4.92
N SER A 501 37.51 -2.86 5.74
CA SER A 501 38.47 -2.95 6.85
C SER A 501 38.39 -1.78 7.86
N ASP A 502 39.49 -1.04 8.07
CA ASP A 502 39.60 0.02 9.07
C ASP A 502 38.62 1.18 8.83
N ASN A 503 38.29 1.46 7.57
CA ASN A 503 37.32 2.49 7.21
C ASN A 503 35.90 2.08 7.58
N LEU A 504 35.56 0.80 7.42
CA LEU A 504 34.26 0.26 7.83
C LEU A 504 34.14 0.26 9.36
N VAL A 505 35.19 -0.13 10.07
CA VAL A 505 35.27 -0.06 11.54
C VAL A 505 35.09 1.38 12.01
N THR A 506 35.73 2.33 11.34
CA THR A 506 35.63 3.75 11.66
C THR A 506 34.23 4.29 11.38
N LEU A 507 33.58 3.90 10.28
CA LEU A 507 32.25 4.35 9.88
C LEU A 507 31.18 3.82 10.85
N LEU A 508 31.19 2.52 11.15
CA LEU A 508 30.22 1.87 12.03
C LEU A 508 30.55 1.99 13.51
N ASN A 509 31.74 2.51 13.85
CA ASN A 509 32.27 2.52 15.22
C ASN A 509 32.27 1.12 15.87
N ARG A 510 32.57 0.09 15.08
CA ARG A 510 32.48 -1.33 15.47
C ARG A 510 33.67 -2.12 14.95
N SER A 511 34.39 -2.80 15.85
CA SER A 511 35.53 -3.68 15.50
C SER A 511 35.17 -5.17 15.48
N GLU A 512 34.03 -5.56 16.05
CA GLU A 512 33.53 -6.92 16.05
C GLU A 512 32.88 -7.30 14.71
N GLY A 513 32.94 -8.59 14.36
CA GLY A 513 32.20 -9.13 13.21
C GLY A 513 30.70 -8.86 13.30
N ILE A 514 30.05 -8.81 12.14
CA ILE A 514 28.60 -8.59 12.00
C ILE A 514 27.96 -9.95 11.75
N GLY A 515 27.31 -10.51 12.77
CA GLY A 515 26.55 -11.76 12.66
C GLY A 515 25.06 -11.46 12.61
N THR A 516 24.41 -11.75 11.48
CA THR A 516 22.99 -11.47 11.23
C THR A 516 22.18 -12.75 11.37
N TYR A 517 21.43 -12.86 12.46
CA TYR A 517 20.50 -13.96 12.72
C TYR A 517 19.06 -13.61 12.32
N TYR A 518 18.75 -12.32 12.30
CA TYR A 518 17.47 -11.74 11.92
C TYR A 518 17.74 -10.71 10.82
N GLY A 519 17.13 -10.89 9.66
CA GLY A 519 17.38 -10.04 8.51
C GLY A 519 16.30 -10.20 7.46
N GLU A 520 16.63 -9.86 6.22
CA GLU A 520 15.70 -9.85 5.10
C GLU A 520 15.98 -10.97 4.08
N GLY A 521 14.92 -11.38 3.40
CA GLY A 521 14.97 -12.27 2.25
C GLY A 521 14.72 -13.73 2.62
N MET A 522 14.56 -14.57 1.60
CA MET A 522 14.16 -15.98 1.76
C MET A 522 15.08 -16.78 2.70
N GLY A 523 16.32 -16.34 2.90
CA GLY A 523 17.26 -16.91 3.86
C GLY A 523 16.75 -16.95 5.30
N PHE A 524 15.89 -15.99 5.68
CA PHE A 524 15.39 -15.80 7.05
C PHE A 524 13.91 -16.20 7.24
N ASP A 525 13.21 -16.71 6.22
CA ASP A 525 11.81 -17.17 6.36
C ASP A 525 11.68 -18.40 7.28
N GLY A 526 12.72 -19.23 7.33
CA GLY A 526 12.76 -20.47 8.09
C GLY A 526 13.11 -20.29 9.57
N VAL A 527 12.50 -21.11 10.41
CA VAL A 527 12.89 -21.29 11.83
C VAL A 527 14.25 -21.98 11.91
N VAL A 528 15.11 -21.62 12.85
CA VAL A 528 16.37 -22.35 13.09
C VAL A 528 16.53 -22.72 14.55
N PHE A 529 17.33 -23.75 14.81
CA PHE A 529 17.68 -24.22 16.14
C PHE A 529 19.15 -23.96 16.42
N VAL A 530 19.42 -23.20 17.46
CA VAL A 530 20.76 -22.76 17.83
C VAL A 530 21.27 -23.51 19.04
N ASN A 531 22.60 -23.56 19.21
CA ASN A 531 23.25 -24.22 20.34
C ASN A 531 22.86 -25.71 20.49
N VAL A 532 22.70 -26.44 19.38
CA VAL A 532 22.29 -27.85 19.39
C VAL A 532 23.51 -28.76 19.60
N PRO A 533 23.51 -29.65 20.63
CA PRO A 533 24.66 -30.49 20.91
C PRO A 533 25.09 -31.37 19.73
N GLY A 534 26.37 -31.27 19.35
CA GLY A 534 26.98 -32.08 18.28
C GLY A 534 26.90 -31.46 16.88
N PHE A 535 26.42 -30.23 16.76
CA PHE A 535 26.40 -29.44 15.53
C PHE A 535 27.05 -28.08 15.79
N ASP A 536 27.98 -27.70 14.91
CA ASP A 536 28.60 -26.38 14.94
C ASP A 536 27.96 -25.50 13.86
N GLU A 537 27.61 -24.27 14.24
CA GLU A 537 27.11 -23.25 13.33
C GLU A 537 28.23 -22.78 12.39
N VAL A 538 27.86 -22.28 11.20
CA VAL A 538 28.85 -21.76 10.24
C VAL A 538 29.67 -20.63 10.84
N GLY A 539 30.93 -20.49 10.42
CA GLY A 539 31.84 -19.46 10.93
C GLY A 539 32.45 -19.77 12.30
N ASN A 540 32.10 -20.91 12.93
CA ASN A 540 32.51 -21.25 14.30
C ASN A 540 32.06 -20.19 15.33
N VAL A 541 30.97 -19.49 15.01
CA VAL A 541 30.29 -18.52 15.88
C VAL A 541 28.97 -19.13 16.30
N SER A 542 28.73 -19.21 17.61
CA SER A 542 27.47 -19.70 18.16
C SER A 542 26.60 -18.55 18.64
N TYR A 543 25.28 -18.73 18.56
CA TYR A 543 24.32 -17.73 19.01
C TYR A 543 24.45 -17.43 20.51
N GLN A 544 24.79 -16.19 20.85
CA GLN A 544 24.97 -15.73 22.24
C GLN A 544 23.70 -15.08 22.84
N GLY A 545 22.69 -14.81 22.02
CA GLY A 545 21.46 -14.16 22.46
C GLY A 545 20.51 -15.09 23.24
N GLN A 546 19.43 -14.52 23.77
CA GLN A 546 18.32 -15.31 24.30
C GLN A 546 17.51 -15.91 23.13
N PRO A 547 17.19 -17.21 23.10
CA PRO A 547 16.34 -17.77 22.05
C PRO A 547 14.91 -17.23 22.14
N ASP A 548 14.19 -17.25 21.01
CA ASP A 548 12.78 -16.80 20.95
C ASP A 548 11.87 -17.74 21.75
N TYR A 549 12.11 -19.05 21.64
CA TYR A 549 11.41 -20.07 22.39
C TYR A 549 12.30 -21.29 22.62
N THR A 550 12.06 -22.06 23.67
CA THR A 550 12.72 -23.36 23.87
C THR A 550 11.65 -24.45 23.85
N LEU A 551 11.64 -25.28 22.80
CA LEU A 551 10.74 -26.42 22.69
C LEU A 551 11.15 -27.49 23.70
N ARG A 552 10.19 -28.04 24.48
CA ARG A 552 10.48 -29.06 25.50
C ARG A 552 9.57 -30.28 25.38
N GLY A 553 10.10 -31.47 25.64
CA GLY A 553 9.34 -32.71 25.76
C GLY A 553 8.32 -32.94 24.63
N PHE A 554 7.02 -32.91 24.94
CA PHE A 554 5.95 -33.16 23.96
C PHE A 554 5.82 -32.04 22.91
N GLU A 555 6.12 -30.79 23.25
CA GLU A 555 6.07 -29.67 22.30
C GLU A 555 7.11 -29.89 21.19
N SER A 556 8.34 -30.23 21.58
CA SER A 556 9.41 -30.61 20.67
C SER A 556 9.04 -31.84 19.84
N TRP A 557 8.48 -32.87 20.48
CA TRP A 557 7.99 -34.05 19.76
C TRP A 557 6.96 -33.68 18.68
N PHE A 558 5.96 -32.86 19.02
CA PHE A 558 4.92 -32.48 18.07
C PHE A 558 5.49 -31.58 16.95
N TYR A 559 6.29 -30.58 17.31
CA TYR A 559 6.85 -29.63 16.34
C TYR A 559 7.77 -30.32 15.33
N MET A 560 8.69 -31.18 15.79
CA MET A 560 9.56 -31.97 14.91
C MET A 560 8.78 -32.97 14.05
N LEU A 561 7.66 -33.51 14.55
CA LEU A 561 6.76 -34.34 13.74
C LEU A 561 6.21 -33.55 12.55
N THR A 562 5.81 -32.29 12.76
CA THR A 562 5.24 -31.42 11.72
C THR A 562 6.25 -30.95 10.67
N MET A 563 7.54 -30.87 11.02
CA MET A 563 8.61 -30.53 10.05
C MET A 563 9.00 -31.69 9.13
N GLY A 564 8.49 -32.90 9.39
CA GLY A 564 8.65 -34.06 8.51
C GLY A 564 9.82 -34.99 8.85
N PRO A 565 10.02 -36.07 8.07
CA PRO A 565 10.86 -37.20 8.45
C PRO A 565 12.33 -36.88 8.73
N GLN A 566 12.86 -35.83 8.11
CA GLN A 566 14.26 -35.42 8.29
C GLN A 566 14.52 -34.84 9.69
N ALA A 567 13.49 -34.31 10.36
CA ALA A 567 13.58 -33.76 11.71
C ALA A 567 13.37 -34.82 12.82
N TRP A 568 12.96 -36.05 12.48
CA TRP A 568 12.48 -37.02 13.47
C TRP A 568 13.56 -37.54 14.43
N SER A 569 14.84 -37.44 14.07
CA SER A 569 15.97 -37.79 14.97
C SER A 569 16.07 -36.85 16.19
N PHE A 570 15.39 -35.71 16.15
CA PHE A 570 15.35 -34.69 17.19
C PHE A 570 14.05 -34.69 18.02
N LEU A 571 13.13 -35.63 17.76
CA LEU A 571 11.85 -35.75 18.48
C LEU A 571 12.06 -35.79 20.00
N GLY A 572 11.41 -34.87 20.70
CA GLY A 572 11.37 -34.84 22.17
C GLY A 572 12.64 -34.30 22.84
N ARG A 573 13.60 -33.79 22.08
CA ARG A 573 14.79 -33.09 22.61
C ARG A 573 14.47 -31.65 22.95
N ASP A 574 15.12 -31.10 23.95
CA ASP A 574 15.03 -29.67 24.25
C ASP A 574 15.83 -28.88 23.20
N LEU A 575 15.16 -27.96 22.49
CA LEU A 575 15.75 -27.22 21.36
C LEU A 575 15.46 -25.72 21.49
N ASN A 576 16.52 -24.92 21.40
CA ASN A 576 16.43 -23.47 21.39
C ASN A 576 16.11 -23.00 19.98
N MET A 577 15.00 -22.29 19.82
CA MET A 577 14.41 -21.94 18.54
C MET A 577 14.49 -20.44 18.32
N LEU A 578 14.91 -20.02 17.13
CA LEU A 578 14.73 -18.68 16.60
C LEU A 578 13.61 -18.72 15.57
N ALA A 579 12.53 -17.99 15.82
CA ALA A 579 11.32 -17.99 15.01
C ALA A 579 11.10 -16.61 14.39
N GLN A 580 10.41 -16.51 13.25
CA GLN A 580 10.11 -15.24 12.57
C GLN A 580 11.38 -14.40 12.32
N ARG A 581 12.41 -15.00 11.73
CA ARG A 581 13.70 -14.33 11.56
C ARG A 581 13.67 -13.21 10.51
N ASP A 582 12.81 -13.36 9.51
CA ASP A 582 12.49 -12.29 8.56
C ASP A 582 11.91 -11.07 9.30
N VAL A 583 12.61 -9.94 9.22
CA VAL A 583 12.32 -8.73 10.01
C VAL A 583 10.96 -8.13 9.68
N LEU A 584 10.60 -8.11 8.39
CA LEU A 584 9.32 -7.57 7.92
C LEU A 584 8.16 -8.43 8.42
N SER A 585 8.25 -9.75 8.26
CA SER A 585 7.26 -10.70 8.77
C SER A 585 7.15 -10.67 10.29
N ARG A 586 8.27 -10.47 11.00
CA ARG A 586 8.31 -10.37 12.47
C ARG A 586 7.52 -9.18 12.97
N VAL A 587 7.72 -8.00 12.37
CA VAL A 587 6.98 -6.78 12.70
C VAL A 587 5.52 -6.92 12.27
N ASN A 588 5.24 -7.29 11.01
CA ASN A 588 3.85 -7.44 10.53
C ASN A 588 3.01 -8.42 11.36
N ARG A 589 3.63 -9.47 11.92
CA ARG A 589 2.92 -10.44 12.76
C ARG A 589 2.40 -9.85 14.07
N ILE A 590 3.07 -8.83 14.62
CA ILE A 590 2.71 -8.21 15.90
C ILE A 590 1.73 -7.05 15.74
N LEU A 591 1.67 -6.44 14.55
CA LEU A 591 0.89 -5.25 14.29
C LEU A 591 -0.62 -5.48 14.45
N LEU A 592 -1.31 -4.44 14.90
CA LEU A 592 -2.76 -4.42 15.01
C LEU A 592 -3.36 -4.21 13.64
N GLN A 593 -4.62 -4.62 13.48
CA GLN A 593 -5.36 -4.25 12.30
C GLN A 593 -5.42 -2.71 12.14
N GLY A 594 -5.16 -2.25 10.91
CA GLY A 594 -5.10 -0.83 10.59
C GLY A 594 -3.71 -0.22 10.80
N LEU A 595 -2.73 -1.00 11.25
CA LEU A 595 -1.31 -0.67 11.12
C LEU A 595 -0.69 -1.55 10.03
N VAL A 596 0.23 -0.97 9.28
CA VAL A 596 0.98 -1.63 8.21
C VAL A 596 2.45 -1.30 8.39
N ALA A 597 3.32 -2.28 8.20
CA ALA A 597 4.75 -2.05 8.05
C ALA A 597 5.06 -1.73 6.59
N ASP A 598 5.93 -0.75 6.38
CA ASP A 598 6.51 -0.40 5.08
C ASP A 598 7.25 -1.60 4.49
N SER A 599 7.20 -1.76 3.17
CA SER A 599 7.78 -2.91 2.49
C SER A 599 9.31 -2.89 2.37
N ASP A 600 9.95 -1.71 2.52
CA ASP A 600 11.42 -1.51 2.47
C ASP A 600 12.04 -1.27 3.87
N PRO A 601 12.50 -2.32 4.58
CA PRO A 601 13.21 -2.18 5.85
C PRO A 601 14.70 -1.87 5.64
N TYR A 602 15.18 -0.73 6.12
CA TYR A 602 16.58 -0.32 5.92
C TYR A 602 17.45 -0.47 7.17
N ILE A 603 18.78 -0.47 6.99
CA ILE A 603 19.73 -0.53 8.10
C ILE A 603 19.86 0.83 8.83
N ALA A 604 19.82 0.78 10.16
CA ALA A 604 20.16 1.90 11.04
C ALA A 604 21.26 1.50 12.04
N VAL A 605 22.17 2.43 12.32
CA VAL A 605 23.35 2.17 13.17
C VAL A 605 23.36 3.16 14.32
N ASP A 606 23.46 2.64 15.55
CA ASP A 606 23.57 3.51 16.72
C ASP A 606 25.01 4.04 16.93
N PRO A 607 25.22 5.08 17.77
CA PRO A 607 26.55 5.64 17.99
C PRO A 607 27.55 4.66 18.64
N VAL A 608 27.08 3.56 19.23
CA VAL A 608 27.90 2.53 19.87
C VAL A 608 28.35 1.47 18.85
N GLY A 609 27.71 1.41 17.69
CA GLY A 609 27.99 0.46 16.62
C GLY A 609 27.11 -0.80 16.66
N ASN A 610 25.93 -0.74 17.28
CA ASN A 610 24.92 -1.77 17.09
C ASN A 610 24.11 -1.50 15.82
N ILE A 611 23.76 -2.58 15.12
CA ILE A 611 23.11 -2.57 13.82
C ILE A 611 21.68 -3.07 13.99
N TYR A 612 20.74 -2.33 13.40
CA TYR A 612 19.32 -2.63 13.45
C TYR A 612 18.73 -2.57 12.05
N TYR A 613 17.72 -3.38 11.78
CA TYR A 613 16.74 -3.06 10.74
C TYR A 613 15.72 -2.08 11.30
N ALA A 614 15.52 -0.97 10.60
CA ALA A 614 14.51 0.03 10.87
C ALA A 614 13.28 -0.25 10.01
N VAL A 615 12.23 -0.79 10.64
CA VAL A 615 10.96 -1.07 9.97
C VAL A 615 9.99 0.07 10.26
N SER A 616 9.67 0.86 9.24
CA SER A 616 8.69 1.93 9.33
C SER A 616 7.27 1.38 9.50
N VAL A 617 6.48 1.98 10.39
CA VAL A 617 5.09 1.57 10.67
C VAL A 617 4.17 2.78 10.58
N TYR A 618 3.07 2.62 9.85
CA TYR A 618 2.06 3.66 9.69
C TYR A 618 0.64 3.09 9.83
N ALA A 619 -0.29 3.96 10.21
CA ALA A 619 -1.71 3.68 10.20
C ALA A 619 -2.21 3.66 8.75
N ASP A 620 -3.01 2.67 8.41
CA ASP A 620 -3.74 2.54 7.16
C ASP A 620 -5.15 2.02 7.47
N TYR A 621 -6.03 2.95 7.85
CA TYR A 621 -7.37 2.62 8.31
C TYR A 621 -8.45 3.15 7.38
N LYS A 622 -9.29 2.27 6.86
CA LYS A 622 -10.42 2.66 6.02
C LYS A 622 -11.55 3.31 6.83
N LEU A 623 -11.71 4.62 6.67
CA LEU A 623 -12.79 5.38 7.29
C LEU A 623 -14.18 4.93 6.80
N ALA A 624 -15.18 5.13 7.65
CA ALA A 624 -16.59 4.84 7.44
C ALA A 624 -17.22 5.71 6.33
N THR A 625 -16.70 6.92 6.14
CA THR A 625 -17.27 7.92 5.24
C THR A 625 -16.90 7.65 3.78
N SER A 626 -17.87 7.74 2.87
CA SER A 626 -17.60 7.64 1.41
C SER A 626 -16.98 8.91 0.81
N TYR A 627 -16.91 10.00 1.59
CA TYR A 627 -16.24 11.24 1.16
C TYR A 627 -14.71 11.11 1.14
N ALA A 628 -14.14 10.21 1.94
CA ALA A 628 -12.71 9.92 1.86
C ALA A 628 -12.49 8.85 0.78
N ARG A 629 -11.80 9.19 -0.31
CA ARG A 629 -11.46 8.24 -1.37
C ARG A 629 -10.23 7.40 -1.07
N GLU A 630 -9.49 7.78 -0.03
CA GLU A 630 -8.31 7.09 0.45
C GLU A 630 -8.45 6.77 1.94
N ASN A 631 -7.65 5.83 2.43
CA ASN A 631 -7.64 5.48 3.85
C ASN A 631 -7.05 6.61 4.70
N TYR A 632 -7.34 6.55 6.00
CA TYR A 632 -6.69 7.36 7.00
C TYR A 632 -5.25 6.86 7.19
N MET A 633 -4.29 7.66 6.72
CA MET A 633 -2.88 7.31 6.66
C MET A 633 -2.05 8.22 7.55
N ARG A 634 -1.34 7.67 8.53
CA ARG A 634 -0.48 8.45 9.45
C ARG A 634 0.76 7.68 9.83
N PHE A 635 1.92 8.31 9.69
CA PHE A 635 3.18 7.72 10.14
C PHE A 635 3.21 7.63 11.67
N MET A 636 3.30 6.41 12.21
CA MET A 636 3.25 6.15 13.65
C MET A 636 4.64 6.13 14.28
N GLY A 637 5.62 5.59 13.56
CA GLY A 637 7.01 5.50 14.03
C GLY A 637 7.79 4.38 13.37
N VAL A 638 8.94 4.04 13.97
CA VAL A 638 9.86 3.01 13.48
C VAL A 638 10.04 1.94 14.54
N VAL A 639 10.08 0.68 14.12
CA VAL A 639 10.43 -0.47 14.95
C VAL A 639 11.85 -0.89 14.60
N LEU A 640 12.78 -0.73 15.55
CA LEU A 640 14.14 -1.24 15.40
C LEU A 640 14.18 -2.71 15.77
N VAL A 641 14.64 -3.55 14.85
CA VAL A 641 14.90 -4.99 15.07
C VAL A 641 16.41 -5.21 15.08
N ASP A 642 16.93 -5.70 16.19
CA ASP A 642 18.34 -6.01 16.35
C ASP A 642 18.75 -7.22 15.50
N VAL A 643 19.74 -7.06 14.62
CA VAL A 643 20.14 -8.10 13.63
C VAL A 643 20.69 -9.37 14.30
N GLY A 644 21.29 -9.22 15.48
CA GLY A 644 21.91 -10.32 16.21
C GLY A 644 20.94 -11.02 17.17
N THR A 645 20.05 -10.28 17.82
CA THR A 645 19.20 -10.80 18.90
C THR A 645 17.72 -10.86 18.57
N GLY A 646 17.23 -10.16 17.54
CA GLY A 646 15.82 -10.11 17.15
C GLY A 646 14.92 -9.39 18.15
N VAL A 647 15.51 -8.62 19.08
CA VAL A 647 14.81 -7.73 20.01
C VAL A 647 14.22 -6.55 19.23
N MET A 648 12.98 -6.21 19.53
CA MET A 648 12.24 -5.13 18.87
C MET A 648 12.02 -3.96 19.81
N ARG A 649 12.30 -2.74 19.33
CA ARG A 649 12.07 -1.48 20.07
C ARG A 649 11.25 -0.52 19.23
N PHE A 650 10.12 -0.08 19.78
CA PHE A 650 9.20 0.85 19.13
C PHE A 650 9.60 2.29 19.43
N TYR A 651 9.82 3.10 18.40
CA TYR A 651 10.14 4.53 18.49
C TYR A 651 9.09 5.36 17.78
N ARG A 652 8.51 6.33 18.50
CA ARG A 652 7.40 7.16 18.04
C ARG A 652 7.85 8.16 16.97
N SER A 653 7.04 8.36 15.95
CA SER A 653 7.28 9.43 14.96
C SER A 653 7.36 10.81 15.64
N PRO A 654 8.36 11.65 15.31
CA PRO A 654 8.44 13.03 15.79
C PRO A 654 7.24 13.91 15.41
N THR A 655 6.45 13.51 14.41
CA THR A 655 5.30 14.26 13.89
C THR A 655 3.95 13.66 14.28
N VAL A 656 3.91 12.58 15.08
CA VAL A 656 2.63 11.96 15.41
C VAL A 656 1.78 12.91 16.24
N ASP A 657 0.59 13.22 15.73
CA ASP A 657 -0.45 13.88 16.50
C ASP A 657 -1.34 12.79 17.13
N THR A 658 -1.63 12.90 18.43
CA THR A 658 -2.50 11.95 19.15
C THR A 658 -3.90 12.51 19.38
N THR A 659 -4.27 13.62 18.72
CA THR A 659 -5.61 14.21 18.82
C THR A 659 -6.71 13.32 18.26
N PHE A 660 -6.46 12.60 17.16
CA PHE A 660 -7.44 11.71 16.57
C PHE A 660 -7.47 10.35 17.28
N PHE A 661 -8.65 9.76 17.41
CA PHE A 661 -8.83 8.55 18.23
C PHE A 661 -8.06 7.34 17.70
N ILE A 662 -7.78 7.26 16.39
CA ILE A 662 -7.02 6.17 15.77
C ILE A 662 -5.55 6.25 16.20
N ASP A 663 -4.95 7.43 16.08
CA ASP A 663 -3.55 7.66 16.45
C ASP A 663 -3.33 7.37 17.93
N LYS A 664 -4.27 7.81 18.77
CA LYS A 664 -4.26 7.52 20.20
C LYS A 664 -4.34 6.02 20.49
N LEU A 665 -5.26 5.30 19.84
CA LEU A 665 -5.42 3.85 20.00
C LEU A 665 -4.11 3.11 19.69
N PHE A 666 -3.47 3.42 18.56
CA PHE A 666 -2.21 2.78 18.17
C PHE A 666 -1.04 3.19 19.06
N SER A 667 -1.04 4.43 19.54
CA SER A 667 -0.05 4.91 20.51
C SER A 667 -0.15 4.24 21.88
N ASP A 668 -1.35 3.79 22.28
CA ASP A 668 -1.58 3.18 23.60
C ASP A 668 -1.27 1.66 23.62
N TYR A 669 -1.29 0.98 22.46
CA TYR A 669 -1.14 -0.48 22.37
C TYR A 669 0.31 -1.00 22.34
N TYR A 670 1.26 -0.15 21.98
CA TYR A 670 2.67 -0.53 21.89
C TYR A 670 3.52 0.32 22.84
N PRO A 671 4.64 -0.22 23.34
CA PRO A 671 5.56 0.50 24.21
C PRO A 671 6.41 1.50 23.41
N TRP A 672 5.76 2.51 22.84
CA TRP A 672 6.43 3.56 22.08
C TRP A 672 7.36 4.38 22.96
N GLN A 673 8.61 4.51 22.53
CA GLN A 673 9.63 5.36 23.14
C GLN A 673 9.82 6.64 22.31
N GLU A 674 10.33 7.68 22.93
CA GLU A 674 10.75 8.89 22.20
C GLU A 674 11.92 8.57 21.28
N THR A 675 11.88 9.11 20.06
CA THR A 675 12.92 8.88 19.05
C THR A 675 14.21 9.60 19.45
N PRO A 676 15.34 8.88 19.62
CA PRO A 676 16.62 9.50 19.91
C PRO A 676 17.19 10.21 18.68
N SER A 677 17.98 11.27 18.88
CA SER A 677 18.50 12.11 17.79
C SER A 677 19.31 11.34 16.74
N TRP A 678 20.10 10.34 17.16
CA TRP A 678 20.88 9.50 16.24
C TRP A 678 20.01 8.66 15.30
N LEU A 679 18.82 8.26 15.76
CA LEU A 679 17.86 7.52 14.95
C LEU A 679 17.12 8.52 14.06
N GLN A 680 16.66 9.64 14.62
CA GLN A 680 15.96 10.68 13.87
C GLN A 680 16.76 11.15 12.66
N SER A 681 18.08 11.37 12.79
CA SER A 681 18.90 11.77 11.65
C SER A 681 18.93 10.74 10.52
N GLN A 682 18.73 9.46 10.81
CA GLN A 682 18.71 8.35 9.83
C GLN A 682 17.30 8.01 9.33
N MET A 683 16.25 8.57 9.92
CA MET A 683 14.88 8.18 9.62
C MET A 683 14.45 8.62 8.22
N LYS A 684 13.97 7.65 7.45
CA LYS A 684 13.23 7.87 6.21
C LYS A 684 11.74 8.09 6.50
N TRP A 685 11.09 8.90 5.67
CA TRP A 685 9.64 8.83 5.54
C TRP A 685 9.29 7.53 4.79
N PRO A 686 8.32 6.72 5.24
CA PRO A 686 8.06 5.40 4.62
C PRO A 686 7.68 5.52 3.15
N GLU A 687 8.19 4.63 2.32
CA GLU A 687 8.06 4.68 0.86
C GLU A 687 6.62 4.44 0.42
N ASP A 688 6.02 3.32 0.87
CA ASP A 688 4.64 2.96 0.52
C ASP A 688 3.63 4.03 0.97
N LEU A 689 3.90 4.63 2.13
CA LEU A 689 3.10 5.74 2.64
C LEU A 689 3.26 6.99 1.76
N TYR A 690 4.50 7.33 1.40
CA TYR A 690 4.78 8.52 0.60
C TYR A 690 4.10 8.42 -0.78
N GLU A 691 4.26 7.31 -1.47
CA GLU A 691 3.68 7.10 -2.79
C GLU A 691 2.16 7.20 -2.78
N ARG A 692 1.51 6.62 -1.78
CA ARG A 692 0.05 6.75 -1.61
C ARG A 692 -0.37 8.18 -1.31
N GLN A 693 0.39 8.90 -0.48
CA GLN A 693 0.16 10.32 -0.24
C GLN A 693 0.33 11.16 -1.51
N LEU A 694 1.33 10.85 -2.33
CA LEU A 694 1.58 11.49 -3.61
C LEU A 694 0.44 11.25 -4.60
N ASN A 695 -0.06 10.02 -4.71
CA ASN A 695 -1.21 9.68 -5.56
C ASN A 695 -2.44 10.56 -5.23
N VAL A 696 -2.66 10.84 -3.94
CA VAL A 696 -3.67 11.81 -3.51
C VAL A 696 -3.26 13.24 -3.89
N ALA A 697 -2.04 13.66 -3.56
CA ALA A 697 -1.54 15.00 -3.82
C ALA A 697 -1.56 15.38 -5.31
N TYR A 698 -1.38 14.43 -6.24
CA TYR A 698 -1.38 14.66 -7.69
C TYR A 698 -2.72 15.14 -8.24
N THR A 699 -3.82 14.80 -7.58
CA THR A 699 -5.18 15.17 -8.02
C THR A 699 -5.82 16.18 -7.07
N TYR A 700 -5.72 15.91 -5.76
CA TYR A 700 -6.48 16.62 -4.73
C TYR A 700 -5.88 17.97 -4.30
N HIS A 701 -4.72 18.37 -4.85
CA HIS A 701 -4.21 19.74 -4.69
C HIS A 701 -5.04 20.78 -5.46
N VAL A 702 -5.78 20.35 -6.50
CA VAL A 702 -6.64 21.23 -7.31
C VAL A 702 -7.94 21.51 -6.59
N THR A 703 -8.11 22.74 -6.09
CA THR A 703 -9.30 23.15 -5.32
C THR A 703 -10.30 23.99 -6.13
N ASN A 704 -9.95 24.40 -7.35
CA ASN A 704 -10.83 25.18 -8.22
C ASN A 704 -11.65 24.26 -9.14
N GLY A 705 -12.98 24.40 -9.12
CA GLY A 705 -13.87 23.52 -9.88
C GLY A 705 -13.73 23.56 -11.39
N PHE A 706 -13.33 24.70 -11.97
CA PHE A 706 -13.11 24.78 -13.42
C PHE A 706 -11.85 24.03 -13.84
N ILE A 707 -10.77 24.16 -13.05
CA ILE A 707 -9.49 23.47 -13.28
C ILE A 707 -9.66 21.96 -13.03
N TRP A 708 -10.38 21.60 -11.96
CA TRP A 708 -10.71 20.20 -11.66
C TRP A 708 -11.47 19.54 -12.81
N ARG A 709 -12.50 20.23 -13.33
CA ARG A 709 -13.32 19.70 -14.43
C ARG A 709 -12.51 19.54 -15.72
N SER A 710 -11.59 20.45 -16.00
CA SER A 710 -10.74 20.36 -17.19
C SER A 710 -9.62 19.32 -17.02
N GLY A 711 -9.21 19.02 -15.79
CA GLY A 711 -8.16 18.05 -15.46
C GLY A 711 -6.76 18.47 -15.94
N VAL A 712 -6.57 19.75 -16.25
CA VAL A 712 -5.33 20.25 -16.89
C VAL A 712 -4.14 20.37 -15.93
N ASP A 713 -4.42 20.47 -14.64
CA ASP A 713 -3.42 20.68 -13.58
C ASP A 713 -3.23 19.41 -12.73
N PHE A 714 -3.71 18.26 -13.20
CA PHE A 714 -3.41 16.99 -12.54
C PHE A 714 -1.99 16.55 -12.89
N HIS A 715 -1.34 15.89 -11.93
CA HIS A 715 0.03 15.41 -12.09
C HIS A 715 0.06 13.90 -12.33
N SER A 716 1.19 13.43 -12.86
CA SER A 716 1.52 12.01 -12.96
C SER A 716 3.01 11.79 -12.77
N ALA A 717 3.35 10.64 -12.19
CA ALA A 717 4.70 10.12 -12.17
C ALA A 717 5.22 9.85 -13.60
N PRO A 718 6.49 10.17 -13.92
CA PRO A 718 7.09 9.85 -15.20
C PRO A 718 7.47 8.36 -15.30
N GLY A 719 6.68 7.54 -15.99
CA GLY A 719 6.99 6.11 -16.18
C GLY A 719 6.93 5.30 -14.88
N GLU A 720 7.79 4.27 -14.76
CA GLU A 720 8.02 3.52 -13.51
C GLU A 720 9.04 4.28 -12.65
N TYR A 721 8.67 5.48 -12.21
CA TYR A 721 9.46 6.26 -11.26
C TYR A 721 9.07 5.87 -9.84
N ASP A 722 10.10 5.58 -9.05
CA ASP A 722 9.99 5.24 -7.63
C ASP A 722 10.47 6.39 -6.74
N THR A 723 10.18 6.33 -5.44
CA THR A 723 10.61 7.31 -4.46
C THR A 723 12.13 7.36 -4.36
N ARG A 724 12.70 8.56 -4.43
CA ARG A 724 14.16 8.75 -4.36
C ARG A 724 14.54 9.50 -3.09
N TYR A 725 15.16 8.78 -2.15
CA TYR A 725 15.84 9.38 -1.02
C TYR A 725 17.18 9.96 -1.49
N ILE A 726 17.38 11.26 -1.27
CA ILE A 726 18.60 12.00 -1.61
C ILE A 726 18.86 13.10 -0.57
N ILE A 727 20.11 13.53 -0.48
CA ILE A 727 20.48 14.79 0.12
C ILE A 727 20.28 15.86 -0.95
N MET A 728 19.47 16.87 -0.65
CA MET A 728 19.29 18.02 -1.51
C MET A 728 19.59 19.29 -0.73
N ARG A 729 20.35 20.20 -1.34
CA ARG A 729 20.52 21.54 -0.79
C ARG A 729 19.30 22.39 -1.13
N ILE A 730 18.48 22.67 -0.12
CA ILE A 730 17.27 23.47 -0.27
C ILE A 730 17.42 24.73 0.57
N ALA A 731 17.32 25.88 -0.10
CA ALA A 731 17.50 27.18 0.50
C ALA A 731 18.84 27.36 1.26
N GLY A 732 19.93 26.86 0.68
CA GLY A 732 21.29 26.91 1.26
C GLY A 732 21.57 25.90 2.37
N VAL A 733 20.65 24.99 2.69
CA VAL A 733 20.81 23.99 3.75
C VAL A 733 20.65 22.58 3.18
N ASP A 734 21.58 21.68 3.49
CA ASP A 734 21.45 20.27 3.14
C ASP A 734 20.32 19.61 3.89
N ARG A 735 19.44 18.91 3.17
CA ARG A 735 18.32 18.19 3.77
C ARG A 735 18.27 16.79 3.19
N PHE A 736 18.16 15.79 4.07
CA PHE A 736 17.82 14.45 3.65
C PHE A 736 16.32 14.42 3.33
N VAL A 737 15.96 14.06 2.10
CA VAL A 737 14.60 14.18 1.59
C VAL A 737 14.22 12.99 0.74
N ALA A 738 12.94 12.61 0.78
CA ALA A 738 12.33 11.75 -0.23
C ALA A 738 11.76 12.64 -1.32
N THR A 739 12.04 12.31 -2.58
CA THR A 739 11.72 13.18 -3.73
C THR A 739 11.01 12.42 -4.83
N HIS A 740 10.09 13.12 -5.51
CA HIS A 740 9.37 12.59 -6.66
C HIS A 740 9.18 13.66 -7.74
N ASN A 741 9.79 13.44 -8.91
CA ASN A 741 9.59 14.28 -10.10
C ASN A 741 8.20 14.05 -10.65
N VAL A 742 7.52 15.09 -11.13
CA VAL A 742 6.19 14.95 -11.71
C VAL A 742 6.01 15.72 -13.00
N GLU A 743 5.18 15.19 -13.88
CA GLU A 743 4.77 15.80 -15.14
C GLU A 743 3.26 16.07 -15.11
N PHE A 744 2.79 16.96 -15.98
CA PHE A 744 1.34 17.13 -16.15
C PHE A 744 0.71 15.89 -16.77
N LEU A 745 -0.42 15.46 -16.19
CA LEU A 745 -1.18 14.29 -16.61
C LEU A 745 -1.57 14.40 -18.09
N ASN A 746 -1.26 13.36 -18.88
CA ASN A 746 -1.52 13.30 -20.32
C ASN A 746 -0.87 14.40 -21.16
N SER A 747 0.18 15.08 -20.66
CA SER A 747 0.93 16.06 -21.44
C SER A 747 1.69 15.38 -22.60
N PRO A 748 1.46 15.78 -23.88
CA PRO A 748 2.19 15.23 -25.02
C PRO A 748 3.69 15.55 -24.98
N GLY A 749 4.04 16.73 -24.45
CA GLY A 749 5.42 17.19 -24.34
C GLY A 749 6.15 16.65 -23.11
N LYS A 750 5.42 15.96 -22.20
CA LYS A 750 5.99 15.45 -20.94
C LYS A 750 6.70 16.56 -20.15
N ASN A 751 6.08 17.73 -20.13
CA ASN A 751 6.62 18.91 -19.44
C ASN A 751 6.62 18.65 -17.94
N LEU A 752 7.69 19.10 -17.26
CA LEU A 752 7.81 19.04 -15.82
C LEU A 752 6.67 19.86 -15.21
N ALA A 753 5.92 19.27 -14.28
CA ALA A 753 4.96 19.99 -13.45
C ALA A 753 5.64 20.53 -12.19
N GLY A 754 6.62 19.79 -11.65
CA GLY A 754 7.42 20.21 -10.51
C GLY A 754 8.10 19.04 -9.81
N LEU A 755 8.44 19.28 -8.54
CA LEU A 755 9.10 18.32 -7.65
C LEU A 755 8.32 18.25 -6.33
N TYR A 756 7.86 17.06 -5.95
CA TYR A 756 7.40 16.81 -4.59
C TYR A 756 8.58 16.41 -3.72
N VAL A 757 8.64 16.98 -2.52
CA VAL A 757 9.70 16.75 -1.53
C VAL A 757 9.05 16.48 -0.18
N MET A 758 9.43 15.38 0.45
CA MET A 758 9.09 15.06 1.84
C MET A 758 10.37 15.10 2.69
N GLY A 759 10.35 15.90 3.76
CA GLY A 759 11.49 15.97 4.67
C GLY A 759 11.72 14.67 5.43
N CYS A 760 12.96 14.20 5.44
CA CYS A 760 13.45 13.05 6.20
C CYS A 760 14.53 13.52 7.21
N GLY A 761 15.03 12.62 8.04
CA GLY A 761 16.07 12.96 9.00
C GLY A 761 15.60 13.90 10.11
N ASP A 762 16.49 14.80 10.54
CA ASP A 762 16.25 15.80 11.59
C ASP A 762 15.79 17.17 11.08
N ARG A 763 15.75 17.38 9.76
CA ARG A 763 15.42 18.68 9.12
C ARG A 763 14.09 18.60 8.39
N SER A 764 13.07 19.29 8.91
CA SER A 764 11.71 19.34 8.32
C SER A 764 11.04 17.98 8.16
N PHE A 765 11.30 17.03 9.07
CA PHE A 765 10.75 15.67 9.04
C PHE A 765 9.22 15.67 8.88
N GLY A 766 8.70 14.92 7.90
CA GLY A 766 7.26 14.79 7.63
C GLY A 766 6.58 16.02 7.02
N GLN A 767 7.34 17.04 6.60
CA GLN A 767 6.80 18.19 5.89
C GLN A 767 6.78 17.93 4.38
N LEU A 768 5.58 17.77 3.81
CA LEU A 768 5.37 17.65 2.37
C LEU A 768 5.35 19.03 1.70
N THR A 769 6.22 19.22 0.71
CA THR A 769 6.30 20.46 -0.09
C THR A 769 6.27 20.13 -1.57
N PHE A 770 5.43 20.83 -2.32
CA PHE A 770 5.42 20.80 -3.78
C PHE A 770 6.12 22.04 -4.32
N TYR A 771 7.21 21.84 -5.06
CA TYR A 771 7.90 22.89 -5.80
C TYR A 771 7.40 22.90 -7.24
N GLY A 772 6.39 23.73 -7.48
CA GLY A 772 5.73 23.86 -8.77
C GLY A 772 6.59 24.59 -9.80
N SER A 773 6.45 24.14 -11.05
CA SER A 773 7.03 24.80 -12.22
C SER A 773 5.96 25.56 -13.00
N GLY A 774 6.33 26.71 -13.55
CA GLY A 774 5.45 27.47 -14.44
C GLY A 774 4.16 27.98 -13.79
N SER A 775 3.07 27.96 -14.56
CA SER A 775 1.72 28.32 -14.14
C SER A 775 0.78 27.10 -14.21
N ILE A 776 -0.43 27.26 -13.70
CA ILE A 776 -1.48 26.22 -13.66
C ILE A 776 -1.60 25.51 -15.02
N GLY A 777 -1.33 24.21 -15.04
CA GLY A 777 -1.42 23.34 -16.21
C GLY A 777 -0.44 23.65 -17.36
N SER A 778 0.60 24.47 -17.13
CA SER A 778 1.54 24.88 -18.18
C SER A 778 2.93 25.19 -17.62
N SER A 779 3.92 24.44 -18.09
CA SER A 779 5.34 24.69 -17.83
C SER A 779 6.13 24.63 -19.13
N THR A 780 7.17 25.45 -19.23
CA THR A 780 8.17 25.40 -20.30
C THR A 780 9.34 24.48 -19.97
N LEU A 781 9.48 24.06 -18.71
CA LEU A 781 10.54 23.17 -18.28
C LEU A 781 10.30 21.75 -18.81
N ILE A 782 11.37 21.11 -19.26
CA ILE A 782 11.31 19.74 -19.77
C ILE A 782 11.24 18.75 -18.61
N GLY A 783 10.43 17.70 -18.75
CA GLY A 783 10.37 16.60 -17.78
C GLY A 783 11.55 15.63 -17.92
N PRO A 784 11.69 14.66 -16.99
CA PRO A 784 12.78 13.70 -16.98
C PRO A 784 12.93 12.91 -18.29
N GLU A 785 11.81 12.52 -18.92
CA GLU A 785 11.85 11.77 -20.18
C GLU A 785 12.35 12.64 -21.34
N ALA A 786 11.93 13.92 -21.39
CA ALA A 786 12.43 14.87 -22.37
C ALA A 786 13.92 15.20 -22.14
N ALA A 787 14.37 15.27 -20.89
CA ALA A 787 15.79 15.44 -20.55
C ALA A 787 16.63 14.24 -21.00
N ARG A 788 16.11 13.02 -20.86
CA ARG A 788 16.73 11.80 -21.39
C ARG A 788 16.87 11.84 -22.91
N GLN A 789 15.85 12.31 -23.63
CA GLN A 789 15.92 12.47 -25.09
C GLN A 789 16.94 13.55 -25.50
N ALA A 790 16.93 14.69 -24.82
CA ALA A 790 17.91 15.75 -25.04
C ALA A 790 19.35 15.22 -24.87
N PHE A 791 19.60 14.49 -23.77
CA PHE A 791 20.88 13.84 -23.51
C PHE A 791 21.33 12.92 -24.65
N LEU A 792 20.43 12.07 -25.14
CA LEU A 792 20.67 11.13 -26.24
C LEU A 792 20.98 11.79 -27.59
N THR A 793 20.37 12.94 -27.86
CA THR A 793 20.47 13.63 -29.14
C THR A 793 21.67 14.56 -29.25
N SER A 794 22.33 14.89 -28.14
CA SER A 794 23.56 15.68 -28.11
C SER A 794 24.68 14.97 -28.87
N ASP A 795 25.31 15.64 -29.84
CA ASP A 795 26.34 15.04 -30.70
C ASP A 795 27.51 14.48 -29.87
N ASN A 796 28.01 15.24 -28.89
CA ASN A 796 29.12 14.83 -28.02
C ASN A 796 28.79 13.56 -27.22
N VAL A 797 27.57 13.48 -26.70
CA VAL A 797 27.11 12.33 -25.90
C VAL A 797 26.88 11.13 -26.79
N ARG A 798 26.22 11.30 -27.94
CA ARG A 798 25.91 10.23 -28.87
C ARG A 798 27.17 9.55 -29.41
N ASP A 799 28.19 10.34 -29.74
CA ASP A 799 29.47 9.80 -30.19
C ASP A 799 30.13 8.96 -29.10
N GLN A 800 30.12 9.45 -27.85
CA GLN A 800 30.67 8.72 -26.70
C GLN A 800 29.88 7.44 -26.37
N LEU A 801 28.55 7.49 -26.37
CA LEU A 801 27.69 6.31 -26.18
C LEU A 801 27.93 5.25 -27.26
N THR A 802 28.15 5.67 -28.50
CA THR A 802 28.49 4.77 -29.61
C THR A 802 29.83 4.08 -29.38
N LEU A 803 30.83 4.79 -28.82
CA LEU A 803 32.13 4.20 -28.47
C LEU A 803 32.03 3.20 -27.32
N TRP A 804 31.13 3.45 -26.36
CA TRP A 804 30.93 2.58 -25.19
C TRP A 804 30.14 1.30 -25.50
N GLY A 805 29.33 1.28 -26.55
CA GLY A 805 28.57 0.09 -26.95
C GLY A 805 27.32 -0.12 -26.08
N THR A 806 27.31 -1.17 -25.24
CA THR A 806 26.16 -1.51 -24.39
C THR A 806 26.19 -0.70 -23.08
N PHE A 807 25.14 0.05 -22.82
CA PHE A 807 25.01 0.90 -21.63
C PHE A 807 23.58 0.91 -21.07
N ARG A 808 23.44 1.34 -19.82
CA ARG A 808 22.18 1.60 -19.10
C ARG A 808 22.24 2.98 -18.46
N TYR A 809 21.09 3.65 -18.38
CA TYR A 809 20.96 4.88 -17.59
C TYR A 809 20.63 4.56 -16.14
N GLY A 810 21.29 5.25 -15.22
CA GLY A 810 20.90 5.26 -13.82
C GLY A 810 19.68 6.13 -13.56
N ASN A 811 19.39 6.31 -12.27
CA ASN A 811 18.33 7.21 -11.83
C ASN A 811 18.56 8.65 -12.33
N ILE A 812 17.55 9.23 -12.97
CA ILE A 812 17.55 10.64 -13.35
C ILE A 812 17.17 11.46 -12.11
N LEU A 813 18.05 12.32 -11.63
CA LEU A 813 17.81 13.10 -10.41
C LEU A 813 17.78 14.58 -10.74
N LEU A 814 16.79 15.28 -10.21
CA LEU A 814 16.68 16.73 -10.38
C LEU A 814 17.39 17.41 -9.22
N TYR A 815 18.44 18.16 -9.51
CA TYR A 815 19.18 18.94 -8.52
C TYR A 815 19.16 20.42 -8.89
N HIS A 816 19.33 21.27 -7.88
CA HIS A 816 19.68 22.66 -8.09
C HIS A 816 21.18 22.83 -7.89
N LEU A 817 21.90 23.17 -8.96
CA LEU A 817 23.35 23.31 -8.99
C LEU A 817 23.70 24.60 -9.74
N GLY A 818 24.51 25.48 -9.16
CA GLY A 818 25.01 26.66 -9.87
C GLY A 818 23.97 27.74 -10.16
N GLY A 819 22.87 27.82 -9.40
CA GLY A 819 21.73 28.69 -9.74
C GLY A 819 20.77 28.11 -10.79
N GLU A 820 21.06 26.95 -11.37
CA GLU A 820 20.25 26.29 -12.41
C GLU A 820 19.67 24.96 -11.91
N VAL A 821 18.53 24.56 -12.50
CA VAL A 821 17.90 23.28 -12.21
C VAL A 821 18.37 22.28 -13.26
N LEU A 822 19.15 21.30 -12.83
CA LEU A 822 19.85 20.35 -13.70
C LEU A 822 19.37 18.92 -13.44
N PHE A 823 19.16 18.16 -14.52
CA PHE A 823 19.02 16.71 -14.46
C PHE A 823 20.40 16.06 -14.45
N VAL A 824 20.67 15.28 -13.42
CA VAL A 824 21.86 14.44 -13.29
C VAL A 824 21.51 13.04 -13.79
N ILE A 825 22.22 12.56 -14.81
CA ILE A 825 21.96 11.29 -15.49
C ILE A 825 23.24 10.43 -15.50
N PRO A 826 23.40 9.51 -14.54
CA PRO A 826 24.49 8.55 -14.57
C PRO A 826 24.35 7.58 -15.76
N VAL A 827 25.47 7.22 -16.38
CA VAL A 827 25.52 6.22 -17.45
C VAL A 827 26.43 5.07 -17.01
N PHE A 828 25.86 3.86 -16.95
CA PHE A 828 26.57 2.64 -16.59
C PHE A 828 26.89 1.81 -17.83
N LEU A 829 28.12 1.31 -17.90
CA LEU A 829 28.59 0.40 -18.93
C LEU A 829 28.40 -1.02 -18.46
N GLN A 830 27.80 -1.85 -19.30
CA GLN A 830 27.60 -3.27 -19.00
C GLN A 830 28.77 -4.07 -19.56
N VAL A 831 29.54 -4.67 -18.66
CA VAL A 831 30.66 -5.53 -19.03
C VAL A 831 30.26 -6.98 -18.75
N GLU A 832 30.07 -7.76 -19.81
CA GLU A 832 29.91 -9.21 -19.70
C GLU A 832 31.26 -9.85 -19.35
N THR A 833 31.28 -10.56 -18.22
CA THR A 833 32.45 -11.36 -17.81
C THR A 833 32.33 -12.80 -18.30
N THR A 834 33.43 -13.55 -18.24
CA THR A 834 33.56 -14.93 -18.76
C THR A 834 32.62 -15.95 -18.07
N GLU A 835 31.93 -15.57 -16.99
CA GLU A 835 31.02 -16.41 -16.20
C GLU A 835 29.54 -15.98 -16.26
N ASN A 836 29.07 -15.31 -17.33
CA ASN A 836 27.69 -14.78 -17.41
C ASN A 836 27.34 -13.76 -16.32
N ARG A 837 28.33 -13.14 -15.66
CA ARG A 837 28.09 -12.06 -14.69
C ARG A 837 28.19 -10.72 -15.41
N VAL A 838 27.15 -9.90 -15.29
CA VAL A 838 27.13 -8.51 -15.76
C VAL A 838 27.68 -7.64 -14.64
N ILE A 839 28.77 -6.93 -14.91
CA ILE A 839 29.29 -5.90 -14.01
C ILE A 839 28.93 -4.55 -14.61
N GLU A 840 28.36 -3.68 -13.79
CA GLU A 840 28.13 -2.28 -14.15
C GLU A 840 29.27 -1.41 -13.63
N LYS A 841 29.83 -0.60 -14.52
CA LYS A 841 30.84 0.41 -14.19
C LYS A 841 30.31 1.77 -14.62
N LEU A 842 30.48 2.79 -13.76
CA LEU A 842 30.18 4.17 -14.15
C LEU A 842 31.04 4.55 -15.37
N GLY A 843 30.37 4.79 -16.50
CA GLY A 843 31.00 5.27 -17.73
C GLY A 843 31.20 6.79 -17.70
N GLY A 844 30.21 7.49 -17.17
CA GLY A 844 30.25 8.93 -16.92
C GLY A 844 28.92 9.44 -16.38
N VAL A 845 28.86 10.73 -16.06
CA VAL A 845 27.64 11.40 -15.61
C VAL A 845 27.29 12.55 -16.56
N GLY A 846 26.04 12.53 -17.01
CA GLY A 846 25.44 13.57 -17.80
C GLY A 846 24.79 14.66 -16.97
N LEU A 847 24.88 15.91 -17.42
CA LEU A 847 24.07 17.03 -16.95
C LEU A 847 23.24 17.57 -18.11
N VAL A 848 21.96 17.85 -17.84
CA VAL A 848 21.02 18.45 -18.79
C VAL A 848 20.29 19.59 -18.11
N ASP A 849 20.29 20.77 -18.73
CA ASP A 849 19.48 21.91 -18.30
C ASP A 849 17.97 21.62 -18.42
N ALA A 850 17.21 21.82 -17.34
CA ALA A 850 15.76 21.63 -17.31
C ALA A 850 14.97 22.75 -18.02
N GLU A 851 15.56 23.92 -18.27
CA GLU A 851 14.86 25.04 -18.92
C GLU A 851 14.68 24.82 -20.42
N THR A 852 15.73 24.39 -21.10
CA THR A 852 15.74 24.27 -22.57
C THR A 852 16.03 22.86 -23.06
N GLY A 853 16.73 22.03 -22.26
CA GLY A 853 17.32 20.77 -22.72
C GLY A 853 18.43 20.96 -23.77
N SER A 854 18.86 22.18 -24.05
CA SER A 854 19.83 22.45 -25.12
C SER A 854 21.27 22.37 -24.62
N HIS A 855 21.51 22.66 -23.35
CA HIS A 855 22.81 22.58 -22.72
C HIS A 855 22.98 21.20 -22.09
N VAL A 856 23.85 20.40 -22.69
CA VAL A 856 24.14 19.03 -22.27
C VAL A 856 25.65 18.84 -22.16
N ALA A 857 26.11 18.31 -21.03
CA ALA A 857 27.49 17.93 -20.80
C ALA A 857 27.59 16.49 -20.31
N LEU A 858 28.70 15.83 -20.62
CA LEU A 858 29.04 14.49 -20.13
C LEU A 858 30.48 14.52 -19.63
N GLY A 859 30.66 14.20 -18.35
CA GLY A 859 31.98 14.06 -17.70
C GLY A 859 32.17 12.68 -17.11
N SER A 860 33.36 12.38 -16.61
CA SER A 860 33.64 11.14 -15.86
C SER A 860 32.95 11.10 -14.50
N ASN A 861 32.59 12.27 -13.94
CA ASN A 861 31.82 12.46 -12.73
C ASN A 861 30.99 13.76 -12.81
N VAL A 862 30.10 13.99 -11.84
CA VAL A 862 29.27 15.20 -11.73
C VAL A 862 30.08 16.49 -11.77
N VAL A 863 31.22 16.53 -11.07
CA VAL A 863 32.04 17.73 -10.94
C VAL A 863 32.66 18.13 -12.28
N GLU A 864 33.16 17.16 -13.03
CA GLU A 864 33.69 17.36 -14.40
C GLU A 864 32.57 17.74 -15.37
N ALA A 865 31.43 17.06 -15.31
CA ALA A 865 30.28 17.37 -16.16
C ALA A 865 29.79 18.81 -15.94
N TYR A 866 29.72 19.24 -14.69
CA TYR A 866 29.38 20.62 -14.31
C TYR A 866 30.40 21.61 -14.88
N SER A 867 31.68 21.32 -14.69
CA SER A 867 32.77 22.19 -15.17
C SER A 867 32.81 22.29 -16.70
N LEU A 868 32.49 21.21 -17.43
CA LEU A 868 32.35 21.22 -18.89
C LEU A 868 31.13 22.04 -19.35
N MET A 869 30.00 21.89 -18.65
CA MET A 869 28.76 22.60 -18.98
C MET A 869 28.93 24.12 -18.92
N PHE A 870 29.65 24.62 -17.90
CA PHE A 870 29.90 26.04 -17.69
C PHE A 870 31.24 26.53 -18.28
N GLY A 871 31.97 25.69 -19.02
CA GLY A 871 33.22 26.07 -19.68
C GLY A 871 34.38 26.38 -18.73
N LEU A 872 34.33 25.86 -17.49
CA LEU A 872 35.37 26.01 -16.46
C LEU A 872 36.59 25.09 -16.75
N LEU A 873 36.41 24.05 -17.56
CA LEU A 873 37.45 23.19 -18.08
C LEU A 873 37.82 23.58 -19.52
N ASN A 874 38.40 24.77 -19.72
CA ASN A 874 38.92 25.12 -21.04
C ASN A 874 40.25 24.37 -21.30
N LYS A 875 40.22 23.48 -22.30
CA LYS A 875 41.43 22.94 -22.96
C LYS A 875 42.11 24.07 -23.73
N THR A 876 43.24 24.53 -23.23
CA THR A 876 44.00 25.63 -23.85
C THR A 876 45.00 25.08 -24.87
N THR A 877 44.58 24.94 -26.13
CA THR A 877 45.55 25.14 -27.23
C THR A 877 45.81 26.63 -27.34
N THR A 878 46.97 27.09 -26.85
CA THR A 878 47.37 28.51 -26.89
C THR A 878 47.37 29.04 -28.32
N LEU A 879 46.60 30.10 -28.59
CA LEU A 879 46.51 30.72 -29.91
C LEU A 879 47.83 31.42 -30.29
N PRO A 880 48.18 31.55 -31.59
CA PRO A 880 49.34 32.34 -32.02
C PRO A 880 49.25 33.79 -31.52
N GLY A 881 50.32 34.29 -30.88
CA GLY A 881 50.38 35.65 -30.32
C GLY A 881 49.90 35.77 -28.87
N THR A 882 49.72 34.66 -28.14
CA THR A 882 49.30 34.67 -26.72
C THR A 882 50.21 33.81 -25.85
N VAL A 883 50.34 34.20 -24.58
CA VAL A 883 50.95 33.37 -23.53
C VAL A 883 49.84 32.60 -22.83
N GLY A 884 50.00 31.29 -22.64
CA GLY A 884 49.00 30.50 -21.94
C GLY A 884 49.51 29.16 -21.42
N LEU A 885 48.66 28.47 -20.68
CA LEU A 885 48.87 27.09 -20.22
C LEU A 885 48.63 26.17 -21.42
N GLU A 886 49.53 25.24 -21.72
CA GLU A 886 49.34 24.24 -22.78
C GLU A 886 48.75 22.94 -22.23
N SER A 887 49.11 22.59 -20.99
CA SER A 887 48.46 21.51 -20.25
C SER A 887 48.80 21.64 -18.76
N ALA A 888 47.92 21.21 -17.87
CA ALA A 888 48.29 20.95 -16.49
C ALA A 888 47.54 19.74 -15.96
N THR A 889 48.16 19.00 -15.03
CA THR A 889 47.57 17.80 -14.45
C THR A 889 48.20 17.46 -13.10
N PHE A 890 47.43 16.82 -12.22
CA PHE A 890 47.95 16.20 -11.01
C PHE A 890 48.37 14.76 -11.30
N SER A 891 49.58 14.40 -10.87
CA SER A 891 50.16 13.07 -11.00
C SER A 891 50.70 12.60 -9.64
N PRO A 892 50.01 11.67 -8.95
CA PRO A 892 48.69 11.12 -9.25
C PRO A 892 47.54 12.08 -8.88
N ALA A 893 46.45 12.08 -9.65
CA ALA A 893 45.26 12.91 -9.37
C ALA A 893 44.47 12.46 -8.11
N THR A 894 44.76 11.27 -7.58
CA THR A 894 44.22 10.75 -6.32
C THR A 894 45.37 10.45 -5.36
N VAL A 895 45.33 11.03 -4.17
CA VAL A 895 46.37 10.90 -3.12
C VAL A 895 45.77 10.56 -1.76
N GLN A 896 46.54 9.91 -0.90
CA GLN A 896 46.17 9.79 0.51
C GLN A 896 46.34 11.12 1.24
N SER A 897 45.54 11.37 2.28
CA SER A 897 45.63 12.55 3.13
C SER A 897 47.05 12.70 3.69
N GLY A 898 47.68 13.84 3.44
CA GLY A 898 49.08 14.10 3.80
C GLY A 898 50.13 13.55 2.82
N SER A 899 49.74 12.91 1.72
CA SER A 899 50.64 12.52 0.62
C SER A 899 50.73 13.61 -0.45
N ALA A 900 51.90 13.73 -1.08
CA ALA A 900 52.14 14.73 -2.12
C ALA A 900 51.73 14.21 -3.51
N SER A 901 51.01 15.05 -4.27
CA SER A 901 50.84 14.94 -5.72
C SER A 901 51.78 15.91 -6.44
N GLU A 902 52.28 15.54 -7.61
CA GLU A 902 52.99 16.46 -8.50
C GLU A 902 51.99 17.19 -9.39
N LEU A 903 52.03 18.53 -9.39
CA LEU A 903 51.24 19.36 -10.29
C LEU A 903 52.08 19.66 -11.54
N VAL A 904 51.97 18.83 -12.56
CA VAL A 904 52.71 18.98 -13.80
C VAL A 904 52.00 20.00 -14.67
N ALA A 905 52.60 21.17 -14.88
CA ALA A 905 52.05 22.22 -15.74
C ALA A 905 53.04 22.60 -16.84
N LEU A 906 52.54 22.74 -18.06
CA LEU A 906 53.23 23.21 -19.25
C LEU A 906 52.64 24.55 -19.65
N MET A 907 53.51 25.53 -19.84
CA MET A 907 53.20 26.91 -20.21
C MET A 907 53.96 27.25 -21.49
N ARG A 908 53.30 27.93 -22.42
CA ARG A 908 53.91 28.34 -23.68
C ARG A 908 53.80 29.84 -23.86
N ASN A 909 54.92 30.48 -24.17
CA ASN A 909 54.93 31.85 -24.65
C ASN A 909 54.90 31.83 -26.18
N ASN A 910 53.73 32.01 -26.79
CA ASN A 910 53.57 32.06 -28.23
C ASN A 910 53.46 33.51 -28.76
N ASP A 911 53.93 34.48 -27.97
CA ASP A 911 54.07 35.89 -28.36
C ASP A 911 55.51 36.19 -28.82
N ASN A 912 55.72 37.36 -29.44
CA ASN A 912 57.00 37.84 -29.96
C ASN A 912 57.88 38.55 -28.88
N VAL A 913 57.45 38.56 -27.62
CA VAL A 913 58.11 39.26 -26.50
C VAL A 913 58.45 38.26 -25.39
N THR A 914 59.49 38.54 -24.60
CA THR A 914 59.85 37.73 -23.41
C THR A 914 59.06 38.25 -22.21
N HIS A 915 58.40 37.36 -21.48
CA HIS A 915 57.58 37.69 -20.30
C HIS A 915 58.12 37.04 -19.03
N SER A 916 57.87 37.65 -17.88
CA SER A 916 58.07 37.06 -16.56
C SER A 916 56.79 36.33 -16.15
N LEU A 917 56.83 35.00 -16.04
CA LEU A 917 55.64 34.23 -15.70
C LEU A 917 55.52 33.98 -14.20
N PHE A 918 54.30 34.10 -13.69
CA PHE A 918 53.91 33.69 -12.35
C PHE A 918 52.75 32.71 -12.46
N LEU A 919 52.84 31.59 -11.75
CA LEU A 919 51.77 30.61 -11.66
C LEU A 919 51.16 30.66 -10.26
N ASP A 920 49.93 31.14 -10.16
CA ASP A 920 49.18 31.11 -8.91
C ASP A 920 48.37 29.82 -8.83
N VAL A 921 48.60 29.05 -7.76
CA VAL A 921 47.78 27.89 -7.40
C VAL A 921 46.76 28.36 -6.37
N ILE A 922 45.51 28.51 -6.80
CA ILE A 922 44.41 29.00 -5.97
C ILE A 922 43.57 27.82 -5.54
N VAL A 923 43.37 27.69 -4.23
CA VAL A 923 42.52 26.67 -3.64
C VAL A 923 41.35 27.34 -2.93
N GLY A 924 40.13 27.02 -3.33
CA GLY A 924 38.91 27.60 -2.74
C GLY A 924 38.66 27.12 -1.30
N ALA A 925 38.89 25.84 -1.02
CA ALA A 925 38.69 25.23 0.30
C ALA A 925 39.61 24.02 0.53
N GLY A 926 39.95 23.75 1.79
CA GLY A 926 40.80 22.62 2.19
C GLY A 926 42.16 23.05 2.74
N ASN A 927 42.85 22.13 3.40
CA ASN A 927 44.17 22.38 3.97
C ASN A 927 45.26 21.86 3.02
N PHE A 928 46.02 22.78 2.43
CA PHE A 928 47.02 22.51 1.41
C PHE A 928 48.39 23.05 1.80
N SER A 929 49.44 22.35 1.38
CA SER A 929 50.82 22.85 1.38
C SER A 929 51.46 22.62 0.02
N VAL A 930 52.05 23.67 -0.56
CA VAL A 930 52.72 23.62 -1.86
C VAL A 930 54.23 23.77 -1.66
N GLN A 931 55.02 22.85 -2.22
CA GLN A 931 56.47 22.93 -2.25
C GLN A 931 56.97 23.24 -3.66
N TRP A 932 57.80 24.28 -3.76
CA TRP A 932 58.45 24.74 -4.98
C TRP A 932 59.96 24.74 -4.81
N HIS A 933 60.68 24.08 -5.71
CA HIS A 933 62.14 23.89 -5.64
C HIS A 933 62.70 23.43 -4.27
N GLY A 934 61.95 22.57 -3.56
CA GLY A 934 62.37 22.02 -2.26
C GLY A 934 62.12 22.95 -1.06
N THR A 935 61.47 24.09 -1.28
CA THR A 935 61.02 25.02 -0.23
C THR A 935 59.50 25.12 -0.22
N GLU A 936 58.91 25.19 0.98
CA GLU A 936 57.47 25.41 1.14
C GLU A 936 57.09 26.85 0.77
N VAL A 937 56.04 27.01 -0.01
CA VAL A 937 55.55 28.31 -0.49
C VAL A 937 54.59 28.88 0.54
N THR A 938 54.87 30.08 1.05
CA THR A 938 53.98 30.76 1.98
C THR A 938 52.71 31.21 1.25
N PRO A 939 51.51 30.74 1.64
CA PRO A 939 50.26 31.14 0.99
C PRO A 939 49.87 32.57 1.36
N THR A 940 49.18 33.23 0.44
CA THR A 940 48.39 34.43 0.74
C THR A 940 46.97 34.00 1.07
N LEU A 941 46.50 34.33 2.27
CA LEU A 941 45.17 33.96 2.76
C LEU A 941 44.17 35.08 2.43
N TYR A 942 43.16 34.76 1.64
CA TYR A 942 41.99 35.61 1.42
C TYR A 942 40.78 35.04 2.15
N PRO A 943 39.70 35.83 2.35
CA PRO A 943 38.49 35.35 3.03
C PRO A 943 37.83 34.13 2.36
N THR A 944 38.03 33.95 1.05
CA THR A 944 37.34 32.95 0.23
C THR A 944 38.25 31.96 -0.49
N ASN A 945 39.58 32.14 -0.43
CA ASN A 945 40.55 31.24 -1.04
C ASN A 945 41.95 31.37 -0.42
N THR A 946 42.79 30.38 -0.71
CA THR A 946 44.23 30.39 -0.40
C THR A 946 45.02 30.34 -1.69
N THR A 947 45.95 31.29 -1.87
CA THR A 947 46.73 31.42 -3.10
C THR A 947 48.21 31.18 -2.85
N PHE A 948 48.80 30.24 -3.58
CA PHE A 948 50.23 29.97 -3.60
C PHE A 948 50.84 30.48 -4.91
N THR A 949 51.64 31.55 -4.84
CA THR A 949 52.27 32.13 -6.02
C THR A 949 53.65 31.51 -6.26
N LEU A 950 53.85 30.98 -7.47
CA LEU A 950 55.11 30.41 -7.95
C LEU A 950 55.74 31.37 -8.95
N ASP A 951 56.96 31.82 -8.67
CA ASP A 951 57.77 32.57 -9.64
C ASP A 951 58.46 31.58 -10.58
N ILE A 952 58.07 31.65 -11.86
CA ILE A 952 58.58 30.78 -12.93
C ILE A 952 59.82 31.38 -13.60
N GLY A 953 59.92 32.71 -13.60
CA GLY A 953 60.99 33.47 -14.25
C GLY A 953 60.70 33.87 -15.70
N MET A 954 61.75 34.33 -16.39
CA MET A 954 61.67 34.89 -17.74
C MET A 954 61.59 33.79 -18.80
N ILE A 955 60.55 33.82 -19.65
CA ILE A 955 60.34 32.86 -20.73
C ILE A 955 60.38 33.58 -22.08
N GLY A 956 61.27 33.13 -22.96
CA GLY A 956 61.51 33.71 -24.28
C GLY A 956 60.34 33.54 -25.25
N SER A 957 60.36 34.33 -26.32
CA SER A 957 59.39 34.20 -27.41
C SER A 957 59.46 32.79 -28.01
N THR A 958 58.31 32.15 -28.21
CA THR A 958 58.15 30.78 -28.72
C THR A 958 58.65 29.66 -27.81
N ASP A 959 59.12 29.97 -26.60
CA ASP A 959 59.60 28.96 -25.65
C ASP A 959 58.44 28.24 -24.93
N LEU A 960 58.71 26.98 -24.60
CA LEU A 960 57.86 26.11 -23.80
C LEU A 960 58.54 25.87 -22.45
N TYR A 961 57.79 26.00 -21.37
CA TYR A 961 58.27 25.81 -20.01
C TYR A 961 57.42 24.79 -19.26
N GLY A 962 58.06 23.82 -18.62
CA GLY A 962 57.41 22.81 -17.79
C GLY A 962 57.77 22.98 -16.32
N THR A 963 56.77 22.88 -15.44
CA THR A 963 56.91 22.95 -13.99
C THR A 963 56.24 21.76 -13.31
N SER A 964 56.68 21.43 -12.10
CA SER A 964 56.14 20.32 -11.31
C SER A 964 56.24 20.55 -9.79
N PRO A 965 55.57 21.58 -9.22
CA PRO A 965 55.46 21.75 -7.77
C PRO A 965 54.79 20.55 -7.10
N LYS A 966 55.17 20.26 -5.86
CA LYS A 966 54.52 19.22 -5.04
C LYS A 966 53.41 19.84 -4.22
N VAL A 967 52.20 19.31 -4.35
CA VAL A 967 51.01 19.75 -3.64
C VAL A 967 50.57 18.64 -2.70
N THR A 968 50.49 18.95 -1.41
CA THR A 968 50.00 18.02 -0.38
C THR A 968 48.69 18.56 0.17
N ALA A 969 47.69 17.70 0.31
CA ALA A 969 46.37 18.06 0.80
C ALA A 969 45.96 17.18 1.98
N TYR A 970 45.21 17.73 2.93
CA TYR A 970 44.77 17.04 4.13
C TYR A 970 43.25 17.01 4.24
N LEU A 971 42.70 15.82 4.53
CA LEU A 971 41.28 15.65 4.82
C LEU A 971 40.93 16.19 6.22
N PRO A 972 39.77 16.87 6.36
CA PRO A 972 39.17 17.15 7.65
C PRO A 972 38.83 15.87 8.41
N SER A 973 38.80 15.95 9.74
CA SER A 973 38.42 14.81 10.59
C SER A 973 36.99 14.36 10.29
N GLY A 974 36.81 13.07 9.95
CA GLY A 974 35.49 12.45 9.71
C GLY A 974 35.10 12.24 8.25
N ILE A 975 35.87 12.77 7.30
CA ILE A 975 35.65 12.59 5.85
C ILE A 975 36.62 11.52 5.33
N VAL A 976 36.12 10.51 4.62
CA VAL A 976 36.91 9.39 4.06
C VAL A 976 37.48 9.66 2.66
N SER A 977 36.86 10.57 1.91
CA SER A 977 37.30 11.00 0.59
C SER A 977 36.72 12.38 0.27
N ALA A 978 37.51 13.28 -0.32
CA ALA A 978 37.05 14.57 -0.83
C ALA A 978 37.77 14.91 -2.12
N THR A 979 37.10 15.59 -3.06
CA THR A 979 37.75 16.12 -4.27
C THR A 979 37.75 17.63 -4.21
N TYR A 980 38.94 18.23 -4.32
CA TYR A 980 39.13 19.67 -4.25
C TYR A 980 39.36 20.24 -5.65
N LEU A 981 38.73 21.39 -5.92
CA LEU A 981 39.04 22.21 -7.08
C LEU A 981 40.27 23.07 -6.78
N VAL A 982 41.25 23.01 -7.67
CA VAL A 982 42.44 23.84 -7.67
C VAL A 982 42.48 24.63 -8.97
N THR A 983 42.40 25.95 -8.86
CA THR A 983 42.44 26.87 -10.00
C THR A 983 43.87 27.36 -10.20
N LEU A 984 44.41 27.14 -11.38
CA LEU A 984 45.69 27.66 -11.81
C LEU A 984 45.48 28.96 -12.57
N VAL A 985 46.11 30.04 -12.12
CA VAL A 985 46.10 31.32 -12.83
C VAL A 985 47.51 31.64 -13.30
N LEU A 986 47.69 31.74 -14.61
CA LEU A 986 48.93 32.17 -15.22
C LEU A 986 48.92 33.70 -15.36
N ARG A 987 49.96 34.35 -14.85
CA ARG A 987 50.14 35.81 -14.95
C ARG A 987 51.48 36.17 -15.59
N THR A 988 51.48 37.27 -16.31
CA THR A 988 52.69 38.01 -16.73
C THR A 988 52.86 39.27 -15.88
N GLU A 989 53.91 40.05 -16.16
CA GLU A 989 54.07 41.40 -15.63
C GLU A 989 52.94 42.37 -15.99
N GLU A 990 52.13 42.06 -17.01
CA GLU A 990 51.00 42.89 -17.47
C GLU A 990 49.66 42.48 -16.85
N GLY A 991 49.56 41.28 -16.25
CA GLY A 991 48.34 40.80 -15.61
C GLY A 991 48.07 39.30 -15.82
N VAL A 992 46.82 38.88 -15.57
CA VAL A 992 46.36 37.50 -15.82
C VAL A 992 46.24 37.26 -17.32
N VAL A 993 46.83 36.15 -17.79
CA VAL A 993 46.85 35.80 -19.23
C VAL A 993 46.11 34.50 -19.52
N ASP A 994 46.02 33.57 -18.57
CA ASP A 994 45.29 32.32 -18.74
C ASP A 994 44.87 31.73 -17.38
N GLU A 995 43.85 30.89 -17.39
CA GLU A 995 43.31 30.23 -16.19
C GLU A 995 42.85 28.81 -16.52
N LEU A 996 43.20 27.86 -15.65
CA LEU A 996 42.87 26.45 -15.81
C LEU A 996 42.48 25.82 -14.47
N SER A 997 41.34 25.17 -14.44
CA SER A 997 40.84 24.46 -13.26
C SER A 997 41.20 22.98 -13.30
N LEU A 998 41.70 22.45 -12.18
CA LEU A 998 42.09 21.05 -12.00
C LEU A 998 41.47 20.47 -10.74
N PHE A 999 41.32 19.14 -10.71
CA PHE A 999 40.81 18.42 -9.54
C PHE A 999 41.89 17.53 -8.93
N ILE A 1000 41.91 17.50 -7.59
CA ILE A 1000 42.70 16.54 -6.82
C ILE A 1000 41.78 15.84 -5.82
N THR A 1001 41.75 14.51 -5.87
CA THR A 1001 41.00 13.68 -4.94
C THR A 1001 41.91 13.25 -3.79
N VAL A 1002 41.47 13.46 -2.56
CA VAL A 1002 42.18 13.06 -1.35
C VAL A 1002 41.35 12.00 -0.65
N VAL A 1003 41.96 10.85 -0.37
CA VAL A 1003 41.36 9.74 0.38
C VAL A 1003 42.09 9.54 1.69
N VAL A 1004 41.48 8.90 2.68
CA VAL A 1004 42.16 8.58 3.96
C VAL A 1004 43.32 7.61 3.74
#